data_AF-A0A6I2TYB8-F1
#
_entry.id   AF-A0A6I2TYB8-F1
#
_cell.length_a   1.000
_cell.length_b   1.000
_cell.length_c   1.000
_cell.angle_alpha   90.00
_cell.angle_beta   90.00
_cell.angle_gamma   90.00
#
_symmetry.space_group_name_H-M   'P 1'
#
loop_
_entity.id
_entity.type
_entity.pdbx_description
1 polymer ?
#
loop_
_entity_poly.entity_id
_entity_poly.type
_entity_poly.pdbx_seq_one_letter_code
_entity_poly.pdbx_strand_id
1 'polypeptide(L)'
;MESNEVVLTSRSIQHILKSYNPEKAISEYIWNGFDANATEVNINIKYANNEFGFAESMAIIDNGDGICYEELPEKFKVFYDSTKRKEKKSKSDLIHGKNGYGRLTFFKFARFASWHTRYLLKDTMYEYDIDINSDNLKSYQKSDKQLSDSNTCGTVVSFKDINKDISLTYVNEKLIPYLQIRFAWFLEVKKDAKILINGEELNYRSVIGDREDVKFEVFDSDHTKHSFHGVYINWNKKSADEYSNFYFLNNDYKIKYKKTTKLNKKGDNFYHSLIIVDDFFNEITVSEMSDEESENKNMFDSEKNRLLFKELEKELNDFLAGKRRPFLKRQANSVIKDFEKENVMPNFGSNSWDLLRKQSFVDFVKELYEVRPSVFMKLNIDQKRIFLELLNLVMDTKERDNLFSILDSVIDLSTDDRAKFAKLLETTRLKQVVSTINLIKDRIMVVEDLKKVLFDHGLKAGEVKHLQQIIVNHYWIFGEEYNLVCAEEVKFTQALEKYRYLLLGIEKKEYIEHPDKYKEMDLFLTGKDFQYNSPKNLVVEIKNPTNISKLTYKEFDQIQHYEDVIIHTDAFNDNRESWNFILVGQDIDDHLYSMLKNKKTGLASMSERSRIYVKRWSEIINDIEFRHKYLLDKLKIEREHLSNAENLPELMNELQKNDAAMS
;
A
#
# COMPACT_ATOMS: atom_id res chain seq x y z
N MET A 1 38.67 36.56 41.61
CA MET A 1 38.03 35.29 41.19
C MET A 1 38.75 34.83 39.93
N GLU A 2 39.32 33.62 39.92
CA GLU A 2 39.82 33.01 38.69
C GLU A 2 38.64 32.48 37.88
N SER A 3 38.53 32.91 36.63
CA SER A 3 37.59 32.34 35.68
C SER A 3 38.23 31.12 35.02
N ASN A 4 37.62 29.94 35.19
CA ASN A 4 38.00 28.74 34.45
C ASN A 4 37.04 28.56 33.26
N GLU A 5 37.59 28.33 32.08
CA GLU A 5 36.81 28.08 30.86
C GLU A 5 36.56 26.58 30.65
N VAL A 6 35.38 26.24 30.13
CA VAL A 6 35.01 24.86 29.77
C VAL A 6 35.66 24.51 28.43
N VAL A 7 36.43 23.42 28.38
CA VAL A 7 37.16 22.99 27.18
C VAL A 7 36.48 21.76 26.56
N LEU A 8 36.17 21.83 25.26
CA LEU A 8 35.70 20.69 24.47
C LEU A 8 36.84 19.69 24.22
N THR A 9 36.58 18.40 24.42
CA THR A 9 37.54 17.32 24.09
C THR A 9 37.18 16.63 22.78
N SER A 10 38.15 15.99 22.11
CA SER A 10 37.91 15.18 20.92
C SER A 10 36.85 14.09 21.16
N ARG A 11 36.87 13.45 22.33
CA ARG A 11 35.85 12.45 22.73
C ARG A 11 34.45 13.07 22.84
N SER A 12 34.35 14.29 23.38
CA SER A 12 33.09 15.03 23.44
C SER A 12 32.56 15.33 22.04
N ILE A 13 33.42 15.79 21.11
CA ILE A 13 33.06 16.05 19.71
C ILE A 13 32.56 14.77 19.04
N GLN A 14 33.30 13.66 19.18
CA GLN A 14 32.90 12.36 18.61
C GLN A 14 31.58 11.86 19.20
N HIS A 15 31.34 12.06 20.50
CA HIS A 15 30.09 11.66 21.15
C HIS A 15 28.89 12.47 20.64
N ILE A 16 29.06 13.79 20.44
CA ILE A 16 28.02 14.66 19.86
C ILE A 16 27.67 14.21 18.44
N LEU A 17 28.70 13.83 17.66
CA LEU A 17 28.55 13.39 16.27
C LEU A 17 28.31 11.87 16.14
N LYS A 18 27.95 11.17 17.22
CA LYS A 18 27.83 9.70 17.22
C LYS A 18 26.79 9.18 16.23
N SER A 19 25.72 9.95 15.98
CA SER A 19 24.62 9.59 15.07
C SER A 19 24.98 9.64 13.59
N TYR A 20 26.13 10.20 13.23
CA TYR A 20 26.60 10.20 11.85
C TYR A 20 27.10 8.80 11.45
N ASN A 21 26.70 8.36 10.27
CA ASN A 21 27.28 7.24 9.53
C ASN A 21 28.19 7.79 8.40
N PRO A 22 28.98 6.95 7.72
CA PRO A 22 29.86 7.41 6.65
C PRO A 22 29.10 8.11 5.52
N GLU A 23 27.91 7.64 5.13
CA GLU A 23 27.12 8.24 4.06
C GLU A 23 26.73 9.68 4.39
N LYS A 24 26.24 9.92 5.61
CA LYS A 24 25.90 11.26 6.08
C LYS A 24 27.15 12.12 6.20
N ALA A 25 28.26 11.59 6.70
CA ALA A 25 29.51 12.34 6.82
C ALA A 25 30.05 12.79 5.46
N ILE A 26 30.12 11.89 4.47
CA ILE A 26 30.53 12.21 3.10
C ILE A 26 29.61 13.29 2.49
N SER A 27 28.30 13.19 2.74
CA SER A 27 27.37 14.19 2.23
C SER A 27 27.55 15.60 2.80
N GLU A 28 28.10 15.76 4.01
CA GLU A 28 28.42 17.09 4.56
C GLU A 28 29.50 17.79 3.73
N TYR A 29 30.46 17.04 3.19
CA TYR A 29 31.50 17.61 2.33
C TYR A 29 30.95 18.03 0.97
N ILE A 30 30.00 17.26 0.41
CA ILE A 30 29.30 17.64 -0.81
C ILE A 30 28.51 18.93 -0.58
N TRP A 31 27.76 19.01 0.53
CA TRP A 31 27.05 20.22 0.91
C TRP A 31 28.00 21.41 1.15
N ASN A 32 29.19 21.20 1.72
CA ASN A 32 30.16 22.27 1.90
C ASN A 32 30.63 22.85 0.56
N GLY A 33 30.79 22.01 -0.48
CA GLY A 33 31.07 22.47 -1.84
C GLY A 33 29.94 23.33 -2.41
N PHE A 34 28.69 22.84 -2.37
CA PHE A 34 27.54 23.62 -2.86
C PHE A 34 27.29 24.90 -2.05
N ASP A 35 27.48 24.87 -0.74
CA ASP A 35 27.43 26.06 0.12
C ASP A 35 28.52 27.09 -0.23
N ALA A 36 29.60 26.67 -0.90
CA ALA A 36 30.66 27.52 -1.43
C ALA A 36 30.43 27.87 -2.91
N ASN A 37 29.19 27.84 -3.39
CA ASN A 37 28.78 28.14 -4.76
C ASN A 37 29.39 27.23 -5.83
N ALA A 38 29.83 26.01 -5.47
CA ALA A 38 30.24 25.03 -6.46
C ALA A 38 29.08 24.64 -7.38
N THR A 39 29.37 24.50 -8.67
CA THR A 39 28.47 23.89 -9.66
C THR A 39 28.80 22.41 -9.86
N GLU A 40 29.98 21.97 -9.44
CA GLU A 40 30.41 20.59 -9.56
C GLU A 40 31.12 20.12 -8.30
N VAL A 41 30.72 18.95 -7.79
CA VAL A 41 31.43 18.25 -6.72
C VAL A 41 31.74 16.82 -7.17
N ASN A 42 33.02 16.45 -7.16
CA ASN A 42 33.49 15.13 -7.57
C ASN A 42 34.04 14.34 -6.38
N ILE A 43 33.62 13.09 -6.24
CA ILE A 43 34.08 12.12 -5.25
C ILE A 43 34.97 11.11 -5.95
N ASN A 44 36.28 11.21 -5.74
CA ASN A 44 37.26 10.28 -6.28
C ASN A 44 37.69 9.27 -5.23
N ILE A 45 37.44 7.99 -5.47
CA ILE A 45 37.75 6.88 -4.56
C ILE A 45 38.74 5.96 -5.27
N LYS A 46 39.92 5.77 -4.67
CA LYS A 46 40.92 4.80 -5.15
C LYS A 46 40.84 3.54 -4.31
N TYR A 47 40.70 2.39 -4.96
CA TYR A 47 40.65 1.09 -4.32
C TYR A 47 41.99 0.37 -4.43
N ALA A 48 42.37 -0.37 -3.39
CA ALA A 48 43.58 -1.18 -3.41
C ALA A 48 43.53 -2.33 -4.44
N ASN A 49 42.31 -2.76 -4.83
CA ASN A 49 42.05 -3.69 -5.93
C ASN A 49 40.67 -3.38 -6.54
N ASN A 50 40.57 -3.35 -7.87
CA ASN A 50 39.37 -2.86 -8.58
C ASN A 50 38.16 -3.81 -8.51
N GLU A 51 38.34 -5.09 -8.13
CA GLU A 51 37.22 -6.05 -8.08
C GLU A 51 36.56 -6.16 -6.70
N PHE A 52 37.32 -6.08 -5.60
CA PHE A 52 36.81 -6.27 -4.21
C PHE A 52 37.55 -5.44 -3.15
N GLY A 53 38.37 -4.47 -3.58
CA GLY A 53 39.24 -3.72 -2.68
C GLY A 53 38.50 -2.75 -1.76
N PHE A 54 39.08 -2.53 -0.59
CA PHE A 54 38.73 -1.41 0.27
C PHE A 54 39.27 -0.11 -0.32
N ALA A 55 38.61 1.01 -0.03
CA ALA A 55 39.11 2.33 -0.39
C ALA A 55 40.46 2.58 0.32
N GLU A 56 41.50 2.85 -0.45
CA GLU A 56 42.83 3.23 0.05
C GLU A 56 42.88 4.73 0.33
N SER A 57 42.26 5.51 -0.56
CA SER A 57 42.13 6.96 -0.41
C SER A 57 40.84 7.46 -1.05
N MET A 58 40.35 8.59 -0.55
CA MET A 58 39.18 9.29 -1.09
C MET A 58 39.52 10.78 -1.18
N ALA A 59 39.05 11.44 -2.23
CA ALA A 59 39.10 12.90 -2.35
C ALA A 59 37.72 13.42 -2.74
N ILE A 60 37.28 14.50 -2.10
CA ILE A 60 36.08 15.24 -2.48
C ILE A 60 36.54 16.60 -3.00
N ILE A 61 36.19 16.91 -4.25
CA ILE A 61 36.71 18.05 -5.00
C ILE A 61 35.53 18.93 -5.40
N ASP A 62 35.54 20.19 -5.02
CA ASP A 62 34.57 21.18 -5.48
C ASP A 62 35.23 22.30 -6.29
N ASN A 63 34.45 22.90 -7.18
CA ASN A 63 34.85 24.06 -7.98
C ASN A 63 34.29 25.39 -7.44
N GLY A 64 34.01 25.45 -6.13
CA GLY A 64 33.45 26.64 -5.49
C GLY A 64 34.45 27.76 -5.24
N ASP A 65 34.08 28.71 -4.39
CA ASP A 65 34.85 29.92 -4.09
C ASP A 65 36.14 29.68 -3.29
N GLY A 66 36.33 28.48 -2.74
CA GLY A 66 37.41 28.15 -1.82
C GLY A 66 37.22 28.73 -0.41
N ILE A 67 38.24 28.59 0.44
CA ILE A 67 38.22 29.02 1.84
C ILE A 67 39.21 30.15 2.03
N CYS A 68 38.72 31.40 2.13
CA CYS A 68 39.56 32.57 2.40
C CYS A 68 40.40 32.39 3.69
N TYR A 69 41.73 32.55 3.58
CA TYR A 69 42.69 32.32 4.68
C TYR A 69 42.42 33.23 5.87
N GLU A 70 42.03 34.48 5.61
CA GLU A 70 41.70 35.48 6.61
C GLU A 70 40.44 35.11 7.42
N GLU A 71 39.50 34.37 6.80
CA GLU A 71 38.25 33.90 7.42
C GLU A 71 38.40 32.52 8.09
N LEU A 72 39.56 31.87 7.94
CA LEU A 72 39.79 30.52 8.45
C LEU A 72 39.51 30.38 9.96
N PRO A 73 39.94 31.31 10.84
CA PRO A 73 39.62 31.21 12.26
C PRO A 73 38.10 31.20 12.52
N GLU A 74 37.32 31.97 11.78
CA GLU A 74 35.87 32.01 11.94
C GLU A 74 35.21 30.72 11.46
N LYS A 75 35.69 30.16 10.34
CA LYS A 75 35.15 28.94 9.73
C LYS A 75 35.60 27.64 10.43
N PHE A 76 36.79 27.61 11.03
CA PHE A 76 37.39 26.38 11.60
C PHE A 76 37.50 26.35 13.13
N LYS A 77 37.52 27.49 13.82
CA LYS A 77 37.61 27.53 15.30
C LYS A 77 36.26 27.31 15.98
N VAL A 78 35.17 27.75 15.37
CA VAL A 78 33.84 27.73 16.00
C VAL A 78 33.18 26.36 15.84
N PHE A 79 32.72 25.79 16.95
CA PHE A 79 32.01 24.51 17.02
C PHE A 79 30.60 24.76 17.56
N TYR A 80 29.57 24.25 16.87
CA TYR A 80 28.15 24.41 17.23
C TYR A 80 27.56 25.83 17.08
N ASP A 81 28.35 26.78 16.55
CA ASP A 81 27.89 28.11 16.18
C ASP A 81 28.48 28.44 14.79
N SER A 82 27.64 28.81 13.84
CA SER A 82 28.04 29.01 12.45
C SER A 82 27.78 30.44 12.04
N THR A 83 28.77 31.09 11.41
CA THR A 83 28.62 32.42 10.80
C THR A 83 27.45 32.48 9.81
N LYS A 84 27.17 31.36 9.11
CA LYS A 84 26.04 31.17 8.18
C LYS A 84 24.65 31.28 8.83
N ARG A 85 24.52 31.19 10.16
CA ARG A 85 23.24 31.46 10.86
C ARG A 85 22.85 32.94 10.83
N LYS A 86 23.81 33.85 10.78
CA LYS A 86 23.56 35.31 10.77
C LYS A 86 23.25 35.86 9.38
N GLU A 87 23.74 35.20 8.32
CA GLU A 87 23.55 35.60 6.91
C GLU A 87 22.18 35.21 6.32
N LYS A 88 21.42 34.37 7.02
CA LYS A 88 20.06 33.95 6.62
C LYS A 88 19.06 35.09 6.41
N LYS A 89 19.36 36.31 6.85
CA LYS A 89 18.52 37.48 6.59
C LYS A 89 18.74 38.11 5.20
N SER A 90 19.76 37.72 4.42
CA SER A 90 20.02 38.37 3.12
C SER A 90 20.51 37.51 1.94
N LYS A 91 20.88 36.22 2.09
CA LYS A 91 21.25 35.35 0.94
C LYS A 91 20.75 33.90 1.06
N SER A 92 20.10 33.45 -0.02
CA SER A 92 19.62 32.09 -0.42
C SER A 92 19.39 31.02 0.67
N ASP A 93 18.14 30.57 0.79
CA ASP A 93 17.66 29.52 1.71
C ASP A 93 18.17 28.08 1.47
N LEU A 94 19.07 27.86 0.50
CA LEU A 94 19.65 26.54 0.21
C LEU A 94 20.87 26.19 1.07
N ILE A 95 21.40 27.14 1.86
CA ILE A 95 22.59 26.90 2.68
C ILE A 95 22.29 25.80 3.71
N HIS A 96 23.00 24.68 3.59
CA HIS A 96 22.81 23.49 4.42
C HIS A 96 23.59 23.58 5.74
N GLY A 97 24.82 24.11 5.72
CA GLY A 97 25.73 24.14 6.85
C GLY A 97 25.32 25.10 7.98
N LYS A 98 24.52 24.63 8.94
CA LYS A 98 23.94 25.46 10.02
C LYS A 98 24.66 25.39 11.36
N ASN A 99 25.50 24.38 11.57
CA ASN A 99 26.00 24.04 12.90
C ASN A 99 27.54 24.01 13.02
N GLY A 100 28.26 24.28 11.93
CA GLY A 100 29.71 24.45 11.97
C GLY A 100 30.50 23.21 12.44
N TYR A 101 30.00 22.00 12.21
CA TYR A 101 30.72 20.75 12.56
C TYR A 101 30.89 19.76 11.40
N GLY A 102 30.31 20.02 10.22
CA GLY A 102 30.37 19.12 9.06
C GLY A 102 31.80 18.72 8.68
N ARG A 103 32.73 19.68 8.71
CA ARG A 103 34.18 19.48 8.48
C ARG A 103 34.87 18.50 9.44
N LEU A 104 34.26 18.21 10.59
CA LEU A 104 34.81 17.28 11.57
C LEU A 104 34.28 15.86 11.38
N THR A 105 33.25 15.65 10.55
CA THR A 105 32.55 14.34 10.45
C THR A 105 33.38 13.25 9.76
N PHE A 106 34.54 13.57 9.17
CA PHE A 106 35.37 12.58 8.46
C PHE A 106 35.86 11.43 9.33
N PHE A 107 35.97 11.63 10.66
CA PHE A 107 36.37 10.56 11.59
C PHE A 107 35.47 9.31 11.51
N LYS A 108 34.29 9.42 10.90
CA LYS A 108 33.39 8.30 10.63
C LYS A 108 33.88 7.35 9.55
N PHE A 109 34.78 7.79 8.68
CA PHE A 109 35.26 7.00 7.55
C PHE A 109 36.75 7.14 7.26
N ALA A 110 37.48 8.06 7.89
CA ALA A 110 38.91 8.28 7.68
C ALA A 110 39.61 8.79 8.95
N ARG A 111 40.92 8.55 9.08
CA ARG A 111 41.72 9.07 10.21
C ARG A 111 42.30 10.46 9.96
N PHE A 112 42.59 10.78 8.69
CA PHE A 112 43.18 12.05 8.31
C PHE A 112 42.35 12.73 7.23
N ALA A 113 42.19 14.04 7.33
CA ALA A 113 41.61 14.90 6.31
C ALA A 113 42.54 16.09 6.05
N SER A 114 42.79 16.38 4.78
CA SER A 114 43.64 17.47 4.31
C SER A 114 42.88 18.28 3.26
N TRP A 115 42.68 19.57 3.51
CA TRP A 115 42.02 20.50 2.59
C TRP A 115 43.10 21.29 1.86
N HIS A 116 43.19 21.12 0.56
CA HIS A 116 43.92 22.02 -0.32
C HIS A 116 42.91 22.96 -0.96
N THR A 117 42.97 24.26 -0.66
CA THR A 117 41.95 25.23 -1.09
C THR A 117 42.57 26.37 -1.87
N ARG A 118 41.88 26.78 -2.94
CA ARG A 118 42.27 27.88 -3.82
C ARG A 118 41.15 28.89 -3.88
N TYR A 119 41.46 30.15 -3.63
CA TYR A 119 40.47 31.22 -3.54
C TYR A 119 41.00 32.54 -4.12
N LEU A 120 40.07 33.37 -4.60
CA LEU A 120 40.37 34.69 -5.15
C LEU A 120 40.22 35.76 -4.07
N LEU A 121 41.24 36.59 -3.88
CA LEU A 121 41.20 37.76 -3.00
C LEU A 121 41.78 38.98 -3.72
N LYS A 122 40.95 39.99 -3.97
CA LYS A 122 41.34 41.24 -4.66
C LYS A 122 42.11 40.96 -5.96
N ASP A 123 41.52 40.16 -6.84
CA ASP A 123 42.06 39.76 -8.14
C ASP A 123 43.36 38.93 -8.11
N THR A 124 43.76 38.45 -6.93
CA THR A 124 44.94 37.57 -6.76
C THR A 124 44.51 36.20 -6.26
N MET A 125 44.99 35.14 -6.90
CA MET A 125 44.72 33.75 -6.51
C MET A 125 45.70 33.30 -5.42
N TYR A 126 45.15 32.75 -4.34
CA TYR A 126 45.93 32.20 -3.25
C TYR A 126 45.57 30.73 -2.99
N GLU A 127 46.54 30.00 -2.45
CA GLU A 127 46.37 28.61 -2.02
C GLU A 127 47.06 28.33 -0.69
N TYR A 128 46.54 27.36 0.03
CA TYR A 128 47.12 26.83 1.27
C TYR A 128 46.45 25.51 1.64
N ASP A 129 47.06 24.81 2.60
CA ASP A 129 46.60 23.53 3.12
C ASP A 129 46.09 23.65 4.56
N ILE A 130 45.11 22.82 4.91
CA ILE A 130 44.61 22.63 6.28
C ILE A 130 44.60 21.14 6.57
N ASP A 131 45.14 20.72 7.71
CA ASP A 131 45.19 19.32 8.11
C ASP A 131 44.49 19.06 9.45
N ILE A 132 43.67 18.00 9.50
CA ILE A 132 43.00 17.55 10.72
C ILE A 132 43.19 16.04 10.88
N ASN A 133 43.54 15.63 12.11
CA ASN A 133 43.61 14.23 12.53
C ASN A 133 42.42 13.91 13.46
N SER A 134 41.74 12.79 13.21
CA SER A 134 40.61 12.33 14.02
C SER A 134 40.95 12.07 15.49
N ASP A 135 42.20 11.77 15.79
CA ASP A 135 42.71 11.60 17.16
C ASP A 135 42.69 12.93 17.95
N ASN A 136 42.73 14.06 17.24
CA ASN A 136 42.80 15.40 17.81
C ASN A 136 41.90 16.42 17.07
N LEU A 137 40.58 16.17 17.04
CA LEU A 137 39.58 17.01 16.37
C LEU A 137 39.45 18.45 16.90
N LYS A 138 40.08 18.79 18.03
CA LYS A 138 40.05 20.14 18.61
C LYS A 138 41.05 21.11 17.97
N SER A 139 41.97 20.60 17.15
CA SER A 139 43.02 21.40 16.51
C SER A 139 43.17 21.04 15.05
N TYR A 140 43.52 22.03 14.25
CA TYR A 140 43.93 21.87 12.86
C TYR A 140 45.32 22.49 12.67
N GLN A 141 46.07 21.99 11.71
CA GLN A 141 47.30 22.60 11.22
C GLN A 141 46.99 23.33 9.92
N LYS A 142 47.73 24.38 9.61
CA LYS A 142 47.60 25.12 8.35
C LYS A 142 48.97 25.47 7.80
N SER A 143 49.12 25.45 6.48
CA SER A 143 50.31 25.99 5.82
C SER A 143 50.24 27.52 5.77
N ASP A 144 51.35 28.15 5.38
CA ASP A 144 51.34 29.56 5.01
C ASP A 144 50.54 29.77 3.71
N LYS A 145 49.94 30.95 3.59
CA LYS A 145 49.27 31.40 2.37
C LYS A 145 50.30 31.64 1.27
N GLN A 146 50.10 31.02 0.11
CA GLN A 146 50.98 31.15 -1.06
C GLN A 146 50.19 31.64 -2.28
N LEU A 147 50.90 32.21 -3.26
CA LEU A 147 50.30 32.52 -4.57
C LEU A 147 50.01 31.21 -5.29
N SER A 148 48.83 31.09 -5.89
CA SER A 148 48.51 29.93 -6.72
C SER A 148 48.95 30.14 -8.15
N ASP A 149 49.57 29.12 -8.75
CA ASP A 149 49.85 29.09 -10.20
C ASP A 149 48.59 28.78 -11.04
N SER A 150 47.47 28.46 -10.38
CA SER A 150 46.19 28.16 -11.01
C SER A 150 45.23 29.35 -10.97
N ASN A 151 44.47 29.50 -12.06
CA ASN A 151 43.45 30.55 -12.19
C ASN A 151 42.04 30.12 -11.77
N THR A 152 41.89 28.93 -11.15
CA THR A 152 40.58 28.39 -10.76
C THR A 152 40.45 28.27 -9.24
N CYS A 153 39.34 28.76 -8.70
CA CYS A 153 38.96 28.52 -7.30
C CYS A 153 38.48 27.06 -7.10
N GLY A 154 38.42 26.65 -5.83
CA GLY A 154 37.87 25.36 -5.43
C GLY A 154 38.60 24.77 -4.24
N THR A 155 38.08 23.67 -3.72
CA THR A 155 38.70 22.95 -2.60
C THR A 155 38.79 21.46 -2.88
N VAL A 156 39.93 20.86 -2.58
CA VAL A 156 40.17 19.42 -2.61
C VAL A 156 40.34 18.93 -1.18
N VAL A 157 39.42 18.11 -0.70
CA VAL A 157 39.53 17.45 0.61
C VAL A 157 39.98 16.01 0.41
N SER A 158 41.23 15.73 0.76
CA SER A 158 41.85 14.41 0.66
C SER A 158 41.78 13.67 2.00
N PHE A 159 41.32 12.42 1.96
CA PHE A 159 41.17 11.55 3.11
C PHE A 159 42.14 10.37 3.03
N LYS A 160 42.83 10.09 4.15
CA LYS A 160 43.76 8.96 4.30
C LYS A 160 43.38 8.09 5.48
N ASP A 161 43.89 6.85 5.47
CA ASP A 161 43.51 5.78 6.40
C ASP A 161 41.99 5.62 6.45
N ILE A 162 41.40 5.32 5.29
CA ILE A 162 39.96 5.09 5.16
C ILE A 162 39.58 3.81 5.93
N ASN A 163 38.45 3.83 6.61
CA ASN A 163 37.91 2.66 7.28
C ASN A 163 37.67 1.54 6.26
N LYS A 164 38.07 0.32 6.61
CA LYS A 164 37.89 -0.89 5.78
C LYS A 164 36.43 -1.19 5.46
N ASP A 165 35.47 -0.62 6.19
CA ASP A 165 34.05 -0.77 5.84
C ASP A 165 33.66 -0.07 4.52
N ILE A 166 34.47 0.88 4.03
CA ILE A 166 34.26 1.58 2.77
C ILE A 166 34.84 0.74 1.61
N SER A 167 34.09 -0.27 1.19
CA SER A 167 34.39 -1.11 0.03
C SER A 167 33.65 -0.64 -1.23
N LEU A 168 34.01 -1.20 -2.40
CA LEU A 168 33.26 -0.98 -3.64
C LEU A 168 31.77 -1.35 -3.50
N THR A 169 31.47 -2.49 -2.87
CA THR A 169 30.10 -2.92 -2.59
C THR A 169 29.37 -1.93 -1.70
N TYR A 170 30.02 -1.42 -0.65
CA TYR A 170 29.44 -0.40 0.22
C TYR A 170 29.09 0.88 -0.55
N VAL A 171 30.00 1.32 -1.43
CA VAL A 171 29.78 2.52 -2.25
C VAL A 171 28.57 2.32 -3.17
N ASN A 172 28.50 1.18 -3.87
CA ASN A 172 27.44 0.90 -4.84
C ASN A 172 26.07 0.64 -4.20
N GLU A 173 26.03 -0.10 -3.08
CA GLU A 173 24.77 -0.55 -2.47
C GLU A 173 24.25 0.39 -1.37
N LYS A 174 25.11 1.25 -0.79
CA LYS A 174 24.72 2.15 0.31
C LYS A 174 24.98 3.61 0.00
N LEU A 175 26.22 3.98 -0.34
CA LEU A 175 26.57 5.39 -0.53
C LEU A 175 25.84 6.01 -1.72
N ILE A 176 25.90 5.39 -2.90
CA ILE A 176 25.24 5.89 -4.11
C ILE A 176 23.73 6.01 -3.90
N PRO A 177 22.99 4.97 -3.46
CA PRO A 177 21.56 5.10 -3.18
C PRO A 177 21.23 6.18 -2.15
N TYR A 178 22.06 6.35 -1.11
CA TYR A 178 21.89 7.41 -0.14
C TYR A 178 22.05 8.80 -0.76
N LEU A 179 23.09 9.01 -1.58
CA LEU A 179 23.34 10.28 -2.27
C LEU A 179 22.23 10.59 -3.27
N GLN A 180 21.75 9.61 -4.03
CA GLN A 180 20.60 9.76 -4.93
C GLN A 180 19.39 10.30 -4.17
N ILE A 181 19.00 9.66 -3.06
CA ILE A 181 17.84 10.09 -2.26
C ILE A 181 18.07 11.47 -1.62
N ARG A 182 19.30 11.75 -1.18
CA ARG A 182 19.63 12.98 -0.46
C ARG A 182 19.70 14.22 -1.35
N PHE A 183 20.21 14.09 -2.58
CA PHE A 183 20.50 15.21 -3.48
C PHE A 183 19.57 15.33 -4.68
N ALA A 184 18.73 14.33 -5.01
CA ALA A 184 17.85 14.39 -6.19
C ALA A 184 17.01 15.67 -6.26
N TRP A 185 16.37 16.07 -5.15
CA TRP A 185 15.57 17.30 -5.10
C TRP A 185 16.43 18.55 -5.35
N PHE A 186 17.65 18.57 -4.84
CA PHE A 186 18.55 19.72 -4.97
C PHE A 186 19.02 19.87 -6.40
N LEU A 187 19.39 18.77 -7.06
CA LEU A 187 19.84 18.75 -8.45
C LEU A 187 18.72 19.12 -9.43
N GLU A 188 17.45 18.81 -9.12
CA GLU A 188 16.32 19.28 -9.94
C GLU A 188 16.06 20.79 -9.78
N VAL A 189 16.30 21.34 -8.58
CA VAL A 189 16.14 22.78 -8.30
C VAL A 189 17.33 23.59 -8.82
N LYS A 190 18.54 23.03 -8.74
CA LYS A 190 19.81 23.60 -9.22
C LYS A 190 20.32 22.80 -10.41
N LYS A 191 19.78 23.08 -11.59
CA LYS A 191 20.08 22.35 -12.83
C LYS A 191 21.54 22.45 -13.29
N ASP A 192 22.26 23.45 -12.81
CA ASP A 192 23.69 23.67 -13.04
C ASP A 192 24.58 22.87 -12.09
N ALA A 193 24.02 22.37 -10.97
CA ALA A 193 24.75 21.59 -9.99
C ALA A 193 24.91 20.13 -10.43
N LYS A 194 26.11 19.58 -10.22
CA LYS A 194 26.46 18.19 -10.54
C LYS A 194 27.22 17.53 -9.41
N ILE A 195 26.96 16.23 -9.24
CA ILE A 195 27.74 15.35 -8.36
C ILE A 195 28.34 14.25 -9.23
N LEU A 196 29.65 14.07 -9.18
CA LEU A 196 30.34 12.97 -9.86
C LEU A 196 30.94 12.01 -8.85
N ILE A 197 30.97 10.73 -9.19
CA ILE A 197 31.62 9.68 -8.42
C ILE A 197 32.55 8.93 -9.36
N ASN A 198 33.85 9.00 -9.12
CA ASN A 198 34.89 8.45 -10.01
C ASN A 198 34.74 8.92 -11.48
N GLY A 199 34.29 10.16 -11.67
CA GLY A 199 34.04 10.75 -12.99
C GLY A 199 32.69 10.42 -13.62
N GLU A 200 31.86 9.58 -13.01
CA GLU A 200 30.50 9.31 -13.48
C GLU A 200 29.48 10.22 -12.77
N GLU A 201 28.60 10.88 -13.51
CA GLU A 201 27.56 11.75 -12.95
C GLU A 201 26.51 10.92 -12.18
N LEU A 202 26.14 11.40 -10.98
CA LEU A 202 25.17 10.76 -10.10
C LEU A 202 23.80 10.68 -10.77
N ASN A 203 23.47 9.51 -11.33
CA ASN A 203 22.14 9.26 -11.87
C ASN A 203 21.14 8.99 -10.74
N TYR A 204 20.18 9.89 -10.52
CA TYR A 204 19.15 9.76 -9.49
C TYR A 204 17.73 9.48 -10.03
N ARG A 205 17.59 9.14 -11.32
CA ARG A 205 16.28 8.90 -11.96
C ARG A 205 15.48 7.79 -11.28
N SER A 206 16.15 6.80 -10.67
CA SER A 206 15.52 5.71 -9.89
C SER A 206 14.68 6.22 -8.70
N VAL A 207 14.97 7.41 -8.19
CA VAL A 207 14.27 8.01 -7.05
C VAL A 207 13.02 8.78 -7.51
N ILE A 208 12.91 9.13 -8.79
CA ILE A 208 11.76 9.82 -9.37
C ILE A 208 10.68 8.78 -9.72
N GLY A 209 9.48 8.96 -9.17
CA GLY A 209 8.30 8.16 -9.48
C GLY A 209 7.50 8.72 -10.65
N ASP A 210 7.25 10.04 -10.63
CA ASP A 210 6.53 10.76 -11.68
C ASP A 210 7.17 12.14 -11.85
N ARG A 211 7.19 12.66 -13.08
CA ARG A 211 7.70 13.98 -13.41
C ARG A 211 6.91 14.57 -14.56
N GLU A 212 6.41 15.78 -14.39
CA GLU A 212 5.58 16.46 -15.37
C GLU A 212 5.90 17.94 -15.42
N ASP A 213 6.10 18.48 -16.62
CA ASP A 213 6.13 19.92 -16.83
C ASP A 213 4.69 20.43 -16.89
N VAL A 214 4.37 21.43 -16.08
CA VAL A 214 3.02 21.92 -15.84
C VAL A 214 2.94 23.42 -15.99
N LYS A 215 1.76 23.89 -16.40
CA LYS A 215 1.46 25.31 -16.57
C LYS A 215 0.28 25.67 -15.68
N PHE A 216 0.44 26.72 -14.88
CA PHE A 216 -0.59 27.25 -13.98
C PHE A 216 -1.08 28.58 -14.51
N GLU A 217 -2.39 28.70 -14.67
CA GLU A 217 -3.04 29.91 -15.16
C GLU A 217 -3.85 30.54 -14.02
N VAL A 218 -3.46 31.74 -13.59
CA VAL A 218 -4.13 32.46 -12.50
C VAL A 218 -4.50 33.86 -12.91
N PHE A 219 -5.49 34.43 -12.24
CA PHE A 219 -6.01 35.76 -12.55
C PHE A 219 -5.71 36.72 -11.41
N ASP A 220 -5.24 37.92 -11.74
CA ASP A 220 -5.09 38.98 -10.74
C ASP A 220 -6.44 39.66 -10.42
N SER A 221 -6.40 40.65 -9.52
CA SER A 221 -7.58 41.43 -9.11
C SER A 221 -8.27 42.17 -10.26
N ASP A 222 -7.56 42.41 -11.36
CA ASP A 222 -8.06 43.11 -12.54
C ASP A 222 -8.54 42.11 -13.62
N HIS A 223 -8.64 40.82 -13.27
CA HIS A 223 -8.93 39.70 -14.18
C HIS A 223 -7.91 39.55 -15.33
N THR A 224 -6.68 40.04 -15.14
CA THR A 224 -5.59 39.80 -16.08
C THR A 224 -5.05 38.40 -15.84
N LYS A 225 -4.89 37.64 -16.92
CA LYS A 225 -4.37 36.27 -16.89
C LYS A 225 -2.84 36.27 -16.80
N HIS A 226 -2.31 35.57 -15.81
CA HIS A 226 -0.89 35.30 -15.59
C HIS A 226 -0.63 33.80 -15.77
N SER A 227 0.53 33.46 -16.35
CA SER A 227 0.88 32.08 -16.70
C SER A 227 2.23 31.70 -16.10
N PHE A 228 2.21 30.80 -15.13
CA PHE A 228 3.42 30.30 -14.48
C PHE A 228 3.78 28.92 -15.00
N HIS A 229 5.07 28.70 -15.29
CA HIS A 229 5.57 27.38 -15.67
C HIS A 229 6.19 26.71 -14.45
N GLY A 230 5.98 25.40 -14.34
CA GLY A 230 6.59 24.63 -13.28
C GLY A 230 6.85 23.18 -13.64
N VAL A 231 7.52 22.49 -12.72
CA VAL A 231 7.84 21.07 -12.81
C VAL A 231 7.33 20.38 -11.56
N TYR A 232 6.41 19.46 -11.74
CA TYR A 232 5.96 18.54 -10.71
C TYR A 232 6.86 17.32 -10.66
N ILE A 233 7.24 16.90 -9.46
CA ILE A 233 8.03 15.70 -9.22
C ILE A 233 7.42 14.92 -8.06
N ASN A 234 7.12 13.64 -8.26
CA ASN A 234 6.81 12.67 -7.21
C ASN A 234 8.04 11.82 -6.92
N TRP A 235 8.39 11.66 -5.64
CA TRP A 235 9.56 10.91 -5.21
C TRP A 235 9.17 9.54 -4.67
N ASN A 236 9.84 8.48 -5.13
CA ASN A 236 9.63 7.10 -4.66
C ASN A 236 10.12 6.89 -3.21
N LYS A 237 11.00 7.76 -2.72
CA LYS A 237 11.63 7.66 -1.41
C LYS A 237 11.58 8.99 -0.68
N LYS A 238 11.46 8.91 0.64
CA LYS A 238 11.51 10.08 1.52
C LYS A 238 12.93 10.64 1.58
N SER A 239 13.10 11.94 1.33
CA SER A 239 14.34 12.63 1.67
C SER A 239 14.50 12.74 3.19
N ALA A 240 15.72 12.49 3.69
CA ALA A 240 15.99 12.52 5.12
C ALA A 240 15.84 13.93 5.74
N ASP A 241 16.21 14.96 4.98
CA ASP A 241 16.38 16.33 5.49
C ASP A 241 15.50 17.35 4.74
N GLU A 242 14.65 16.89 3.82
CA GLU A 242 13.82 17.77 3.00
C GLU A 242 12.34 17.36 3.05
N TYR A 243 11.48 18.36 3.27
CA TYR A 243 10.03 18.18 3.20
C TYR A 243 9.54 18.28 1.75
N SER A 244 8.27 17.93 1.52
CA SER A 244 7.65 18.28 0.25
C SER A 244 7.40 19.79 0.22
N ASN A 245 7.98 20.49 -0.76
CA ASN A 245 7.93 21.95 -0.86
C ASN A 245 7.50 22.44 -2.23
N PHE A 246 6.99 23.66 -2.23
CA PHE A 246 7.01 24.59 -3.36
C PHE A 246 8.37 25.31 -3.39
N TYR A 247 9.00 25.34 -4.55
CA TYR A 247 10.21 26.12 -4.82
C TYR A 247 9.86 27.19 -5.85
N PHE A 248 10.09 28.46 -5.52
CA PHE A 248 9.81 29.59 -6.41
C PHE A 248 11.13 30.22 -6.85
N LEU A 249 11.42 30.11 -8.15
CA LEU A 249 12.67 30.49 -8.79
C LEU A 249 12.42 31.57 -9.84
N ASN A 250 13.39 32.46 -10.04
CA ASN A 250 13.37 33.33 -11.22
C ASN A 250 13.88 32.61 -12.48
N ASN A 251 13.86 33.28 -13.64
CA ASN A 251 14.29 32.67 -14.90
C ASN A 251 15.80 32.32 -14.94
N ASP A 252 16.61 32.89 -14.06
CA ASP A 252 18.02 32.50 -13.83
C ASP A 252 18.16 31.26 -12.92
N TYR A 253 17.07 30.58 -12.57
CA TYR A 253 17.04 29.46 -11.62
C TYR A 253 17.60 29.80 -10.23
N LYS A 254 17.46 31.06 -9.81
CA LYS A 254 17.76 31.50 -8.44
C LYS A 254 16.50 31.38 -7.59
N ILE A 255 16.60 30.64 -6.49
CA ILE A 255 15.50 30.53 -5.53
C ILE A 255 15.24 31.89 -4.89
N LYS A 256 13.99 32.31 -4.94
CA LYS A 256 13.46 33.52 -4.31
C LYS A 256 12.68 33.20 -3.05
N TYR A 257 11.96 32.07 -3.06
CA TYR A 257 11.17 31.63 -1.91
C TYR A 257 10.98 30.11 -1.89
N LYS A 258 10.77 29.57 -0.69
CA LYS A 258 10.53 28.16 -0.44
C LYS A 258 9.46 28.00 0.63
N LYS A 259 8.44 27.18 0.36
CA LYS A 259 7.31 26.95 1.26
C LYS A 259 6.97 25.46 1.33
N THR A 260 6.72 24.93 2.53
CA THR A 260 6.28 23.54 2.70
C THR A 260 4.85 23.35 2.22
N THR A 261 4.55 22.24 1.54
CA THR A 261 3.19 21.94 1.11
C THR A 261 2.30 21.47 2.27
N LYS A 262 0.97 21.59 2.10
CA LYS A 262 -0.04 21.14 3.08
C LYS A 262 -0.19 19.61 3.18
N LEU A 263 0.49 18.87 2.32
CA LEU A 263 0.41 17.41 2.20
C LEU A 263 1.57 16.68 2.90
N ASN A 264 2.41 17.40 3.64
CA ASN A 264 3.39 16.78 4.53
C ASN A 264 2.71 16.05 5.70
N LYS A 265 3.38 15.03 6.25
CA LYS A 265 2.95 14.26 7.44
C LYS A 265 1.60 13.53 7.31
N LYS A 266 1.12 13.29 6.09
CA LYS A 266 -0.11 12.49 5.83
C LYS A 266 0.07 10.99 6.00
N GLY A 267 1.32 10.53 6.15
CA GLY A 267 1.64 9.12 6.44
C GLY A 267 1.46 8.20 5.23
N ASP A 268 1.38 8.73 4.02
CA ASP A 268 1.02 8.03 2.79
C ASP A 268 2.17 7.88 1.80
N ASN A 269 3.37 8.28 2.19
CA ASN A 269 4.55 8.31 1.32
C ASN A 269 4.35 9.13 0.03
N PHE A 270 3.40 10.07 -0.02
CA PHE A 270 3.23 10.96 -1.16
C PHE A 270 4.26 12.10 -1.09
N TYR A 271 5.53 11.76 -1.35
CA TYR A 271 6.63 12.73 -1.38
C TYR A 271 6.62 13.46 -2.71
N HIS A 272 6.67 14.79 -2.67
CA HIS A 272 6.58 15.58 -3.89
C HIS A 272 7.36 16.89 -3.82
N SER A 273 7.61 17.49 -4.97
CA SER A 273 8.15 18.82 -5.11
C SER A 273 7.52 19.49 -6.32
N LEU A 274 7.33 20.79 -6.22
CA LEU A 274 6.81 21.59 -7.32
C LEU A 274 7.70 22.83 -7.47
N ILE A 275 8.37 22.93 -8.61
CA ILE A 275 9.34 23.97 -8.90
C ILE A 275 8.68 24.94 -9.88
N ILE A 276 8.46 26.18 -9.48
CA ILE A 276 7.84 27.23 -10.31
C ILE A 276 8.92 28.21 -10.72
N VAL A 277 8.98 28.53 -12.01
CA VAL A 277 10.01 29.40 -12.60
C VAL A 277 9.33 30.60 -13.26
N ASP A 278 9.54 31.80 -12.71
CA ASP A 278 9.03 33.06 -13.27
C ASP A 278 9.76 34.29 -12.69
N ASP A 279 9.99 35.33 -13.50
CA ASP A 279 10.63 36.56 -13.01
C ASP A 279 9.75 37.42 -12.12
N PHE A 280 8.44 37.15 -12.05
CA PHE A 280 7.54 37.67 -11.02
C PHE A 280 8.13 37.51 -9.60
N PHE A 281 8.86 36.43 -9.33
CA PHE A 281 9.47 36.21 -8.03
C PHE A 281 10.65 37.15 -7.71
N ASN A 282 11.10 37.98 -8.66
CA ASN A 282 12.00 39.10 -8.39
C ASN A 282 11.25 40.33 -7.87
N GLU A 283 9.95 40.45 -8.18
CA GLU A 283 9.12 41.64 -7.93
C GLU A 283 8.31 41.54 -6.64
N ILE A 284 8.20 40.35 -6.07
CA ILE A 284 7.48 40.06 -4.82
C ILE A 284 8.45 39.79 -3.66
N THR A 285 8.12 40.32 -2.49
CA THR A 285 8.88 40.18 -1.26
C THR A 285 8.51 38.90 -0.50
N VAL A 286 9.39 38.47 0.41
CA VAL A 286 9.11 37.32 1.29
C VAL A 286 7.91 37.56 2.21
N SER A 287 7.66 38.81 2.62
CA SER A 287 6.48 39.17 3.43
C SER A 287 5.18 39.08 2.63
N GLU A 288 5.20 39.37 1.32
CA GLU A 288 4.03 39.18 0.46
C GLU A 288 3.73 37.71 0.17
N MET A 289 4.75 36.84 0.18
CA MET A 289 4.60 35.40 -0.06
C MET A 289 4.26 34.58 1.20
N SER A 290 4.35 35.17 2.40
CA SER A 290 4.09 34.49 3.67
C SER A 290 2.64 34.66 4.14
N ASP A 291 2.15 33.67 4.91
CA ASP A 291 0.82 33.72 5.55
C ASP A 291 0.85 34.41 6.92
N GLU A 292 2.04 34.73 7.44
CA GLU A 292 2.18 35.36 8.75
C GLU A 292 1.71 36.81 8.66
N GLU A 293 0.70 37.17 9.45
CA GLU A 293 0.38 38.56 9.77
C GLU A 293 1.52 39.15 10.60
N SER A 294 2.67 39.37 9.98
CA SER A 294 3.77 40.05 10.65
C SER A 294 3.37 41.51 10.85
N GLU A 295 3.55 42.01 12.07
CA GLU A 295 3.49 43.45 12.43
C GLU A 295 4.45 44.33 11.59
N ASN A 296 5.29 43.70 10.74
CA ASN A 296 6.19 44.31 9.79
C ASN A 296 5.68 44.14 8.34
N LYS A 297 4.51 44.69 7.99
CA LYS A 297 4.25 44.97 6.57
C LYS A 297 5.36 45.89 6.07
N ASN A 298 6.13 45.45 5.09
CA ASN A 298 7.08 46.37 4.47
C ASN A 298 6.28 47.48 3.80
N MET A 299 6.72 48.73 3.94
CA MET A 299 6.06 49.89 3.33
C MET A 299 5.95 49.80 1.79
N PHE A 300 6.70 48.87 1.19
CA PHE A 300 6.77 48.60 -0.25
C PHE A 300 5.99 47.36 -0.71
N ASP A 301 5.28 46.66 0.18
CA ASP A 301 4.49 45.48 -0.20
C ASP A 301 3.25 45.89 -1.03
N SER A 302 3.06 45.22 -2.16
CA SER A 302 1.93 45.32 -3.09
C SER A 302 0.83 44.32 -2.74
N GLU A 303 -0.34 44.86 -2.37
CA GLU A 303 -1.54 44.05 -2.13
C GLU A 303 -1.94 43.22 -3.37
N LYS A 304 -1.68 43.74 -4.58
CA LYS A 304 -1.93 43.05 -5.85
C LYS A 304 -1.06 41.80 -6.02
N ASN A 305 0.25 41.93 -5.74
CA ASN A 305 1.19 40.79 -5.85
C ASN A 305 0.85 39.71 -4.82
N ARG A 306 0.49 40.12 -3.60
CA ARG A 306 0.05 39.21 -2.55
C ARG A 306 -1.20 38.41 -2.94
N LEU A 307 -2.21 39.06 -3.52
CA LEU A 307 -3.42 38.38 -3.98
C LEU A 307 -3.14 37.41 -5.13
N LEU A 308 -2.32 37.83 -6.10
CA LEU A 308 -1.91 36.97 -7.22
C LEU A 308 -1.14 35.72 -6.73
N PHE A 309 -0.21 35.89 -5.79
CA PHE A 309 0.53 34.77 -5.20
C PHE A 309 -0.38 33.82 -4.42
N LYS A 310 -1.39 34.34 -3.70
CA LYS A 310 -2.39 33.51 -3.01
C LYS A 310 -3.23 32.67 -3.98
N GLU A 311 -3.64 33.25 -5.11
CA GLU A 311 -4.36 32.49 -6.14
C GLU A 311 -3.46 31.42 -6.78
N LEU A 312 -2.19 31.75 -7.05
CA LEU A 312 -1.19 30.77 -7.47
C LEU A 312 -1.07 29.63 -6.45
N GLU A 313 -0.82 29.94 -5.17
CA GLU A 313 -0.67 28.93 -4.13
C GLU A 313 -1.91 28.03 -4.00
N LYS A 314 -3.11 28.60 -4.12
CA LYS A 314 -4.35 27.83 -4.14
C LYS A 314 -4.36 26.83 -5.31
N GLU A 315 -4.08 27.28 -6.52
CA GLU A 315 -3.99 26.44 -7.71
C GLU A 315 -2.91 25.34 -7.57
N LEU A 316 -1.74 25.66 -6.99
CA LEU A 316 -0.69 24.67 -6.74
C LEU A 316 -1.16 23.58 -5.75
N ASN A 317 -1.89 23.96 -4.70
CA ASN A 317 -2.43 23.01 -3.73
C ASN A 317 -3.54 22.14 -4.34
N ASP A 318 -4.43 22.71 -5.15
CA ASP A 318 -5.51 22.00 -5.83
C ASP A 318 -4.93 20.98 -6.85
N PHE A 319 -3.91 21.38 -7.60
CA PHE A 319 -3.16 20.47 -8.47
C PHE A 319 -2.57 19.28 -7.70
N LEU A 320 -1.89 19.54 -6.58
CA LEU A 320 -1.31 18.48 -5.75
C LEU A 320 -2.38 17.56 -5.14
N ALA A 321 -3.53 18.10 -4.73
CA ALA A 321 -4.67 17.30 -4.27
C ALA A 321 -5.20 16.38 -5.39
N GLY A 322 -5.28 16.91 -6.62
CA GLY A 322 -5.62 16.16 -7.83
C GLY A 322 -4.65 15.02 -8.13
N LYS A 323 -3.34 15.21 -7.90
CA LYS A 323 -2.30 14.16 -8.07
C LYS A 323 -2.30 13.13 -6.95
N ARG A 324 -2.58 13.54 -5.72
CA ARG A 324 -2.56 12.65 -4.54
C ARG A 324 -3.62 11.55 -4.61
N ARG A 325 -4.85 11.86 -5.06
CA ARG A 325 -5.94 10.87 -5.06
C ARG A 325 -5.66 9.66 -5.98
N PRO A 326 -5.27 9.82 -7.25
CA PRO A 326 -4.84 8.69 -8.09
C PRO A 326 -3.63 7.93 -7.52
N PHE A 327 -2.70 8.63 -6.87
CA PHE A 327 -1.57 8.01 -6.20
C PHE A 327 -2.03 7.05 -5.09
N LEU A 328 -2.93 7.51 -4.20
CA LEU A 328 -3.48 6.68 -3.12
C LEU A 328 -4.24 5.46 -3.64
N LYS A 329 -5.00 5.61 -4.73
CA LYS A 329 -5.68 4.49 -5.40
C LYS A 329 -4.72 3.39 -5.87
N ARG A 330 -3.61 3.78 -6.51
CA ARG A 330 -2.58 2.81 -6.94
C ARG A 330 -1.92 2.16 -5.74
N GLN A 331 -1.63 2.93 -4.70
CA GLN A 331 -0.96 2.45 -3.50
C GLN A 331 -1.85 1.50 -2.68
N ALA A 332 -3.16 1.78 -2.58
CA ALA A 332 -4.11 0.91 -1.90
C ALA A 332 -4.12 -0.51 -2.49
N ASN A 333 -4.02 -0.64 -3.82
CA ASN A 333 -3.89 -1.94 -4.47
C ASN A 333 -2.57 -2.66 -4.12
N SER A 334 -1.47 -1.93 -3.98
CA SER A 334 -0.19 -2.50 -3.52
C SER A 334 -0.28 -2.98 -2.08
N VAL A 335 -0.93 -2.20 -1.21
CA VAL A 335 -1.11 -2.53 0.22
C VAL A 335 -1.92 -3.81 0.38
N ILE A 336 -2.99 -4.01 -0.40
CA ILE A 336 -3.74 -5.27 -0.39
C ILE A 336 -2.86 -6.45 -0.81
N LYS A 337 -2.05 -6.31 -1.87
CA LYS A 337 -1.12 -7.38 -2.29
C LYS A 337 -0.08 -7.70 -1.22
N ASP A 338 0.41 -6.68 -0.52
CA ASP A 338 1.34 -6.87 0.60
C ASP A 338 0.65 -7.62 1.76
N PHE A 339 -0.60 -7.29 2.08
CA PHE A 339 -1.38 -8.00 3.10
C PHE A 339 -1.66 -9.47 2.74
N GLU A 340 -1.92 -9.76 1.47
CA GLU A 340 -2.06 -11.12 0.97
C GLU A 340 -0.73 -11.89 1.07
N LYS A 341 0.39 -11.27 0.66
CA LYS A 341 1.73 -11.87 0.74
C LYS A 341 2.17 -12.13 2.18
N GLU A 342 1.81 -11.23 3.10
CA GLU A 342 2.12 -11.35 4.53
C GLU A 342 1.18 -12.32 5.27
N ASN A 343 0.15 -12.88 4.62
CA ASN A 343 -0.87 -13.73 5.25
C ASN A 343 -1.52 -13.07 6.48
N VAL A 344 -1.89 -11.79 6.36
CA VAL A 344 -2.58 -11.03 7.42
C VAL A 344 -4.06 -10.74 7.11
N MET A 345 -4.51 -11.07 5.90
CA MET A 345 -5.91 -10.92 5.51
C MET A 345 -6.82 -11.87 6.30
N PRO A 346 -8.07 -11.48 6.61
CA PRO A 346 -9.05 -12.37 7.21
C PRO A 346 -9.32 -13.60 6.35
N ASN A 347 -9.70 -14.71 6.99
CA ASN A 347 -10.04 -15.93 6.28
C ASN A 347 -11.48 -15.85 5.74
N PHE A 348 -11.62 -15.97 4.42
CA PHE A 348 -12.91 -16.05 3.73
C PHE A 348 -13.01 -17.42 3.05
N GLY A 349 -14.18 -18.05 3.12
CA GLY A 349 -14.44 -19.30 2.41
C GLY A 349 -14.54 -19.12 0.89
N SER A 350 -14.88 -20.21 0.19
CA SER A 350 -14.90 -20.28 -1.29
C SER A 350 -16.28 -20.20 -1.91
N ASN A 351 -17.35 -20.17 -1.13
CA ASN A 351 -18.72 -20.07 -1.66
C ASN A 351 -18.99 -18.64 -2.19
N SER A 352 -20.08 -18.47 -2.95
CA SER A 352 -20.42 -17.18 -3.57
C SER A 352 -20.61 -16.04 -2.56
N TRP A 353 -21.09 -16.34 -1.35
CA TRP A 353 -21.28 -15.34 -0.30
C TRP A 353 -19.96 -14.83 0.27
N ASP A 354 -19.05 -15.75 0.58
CA ASP A 354 -17.73 -15.43 1.11
C ASP A 354 -16.88 -14.66 0.10
N LEU A 355 -17.00 -14.97 -1.20
CA LEU A 355 -16.34 -14.21 -2.27
C LEU A 355 -16.84 -12.76 -2.35
N LEU A 356 -18.16 -12.55 -2.28
CA LEU A 356 -18.74 -11.19 -2.24
C LEU A 356 -18.31 -10.42 -0.99
N ARG A 357 -18.26 -11.09 0.16
CA ARG A 357 -17.82 -10.49 1.42
C ARG A 357 -16.34 -10.11 1.35
N LYS A 358 -15.48 -10.99 0.84
CA LYS A 358 -14.05 -10.72 0.63
C LYS A 358 -13.86 -9.51 -0.27
N GLN A 359 -14.56 -9.45 -1.40
CA GLN A 359 -14.45 -8.32 -2.34
C GLN A 359 -14.88 -7.02 -1.67
N SER A 360 -16.01 -7.02 -0.97
CA SER A 360 -16.51 -5.85 -0.24
C SER A 360 -15.53 -5.39 0.84
N PHE A 361 -14.90 -6.33 1.55
CA PHE A 361 -13.89 -6.03 2.56
C PHE A 361 -12.63 -5.41 1.93
N VAL A 362 -12.16 -5.97 0.82
CA VAL A 362 -11.01 -5.43 0.07
C VAL A 362 -11.29 -4.01 -0.41
N ASP A 363 -12.47 -3.76 -0.97
CA ASP A 363 -12.86 -2.44 -1.45
C ASP A 363 -12.98 -1.43 -0.29
N PHE A 364 -13.56 -1.85 0.84
CA PHE A 364 -13.61 -1.05 2.06
C PHE A 364 -12.21 -0.69 2.59
N VAL A 365 -11.29 -1.64 2.66
CA VAL A 365 -9.90 -1.39 3.10
C VAL A 365 -9.19 -0.42 2.15
N LYS A 366 -9.43 -0.51 0.84
CA LYS A 366 -8.90 0.44 -0.15
C LYS A 366 -9.47 1.84 0.05
N GLU A 367 -10.78 1.97 0.19
CA GLU A 367 -11.45 3.26 0.44
C GLU A 367 -10.98 3.88 1.77
N LEU A 368 -10.82 3.07 2.81
CA LEU A 368 -10.26 3.50 4.11
C LEU A 368 -8.81 3.97 3.96
N TYR A 369 -8.00 3.25 3.19
CA TYR A 369 -6.65 3.68 2.88
C TYR A 369 -6.65 5.04 2.18
N GLU A 370 -7.51 5.26 1.18
CA GLU A 370 -7.61 6.56 0.49
C GLU A 370 -7.97 7.73 1.43
N VAL A 371 -8.80 7.49 2.45
CA VAL A 371 -9.13 8.52 3.46
C VAL A 371 -7.96 8.75 4.42
N ARG A 372 -7.41 7.67 5.00
CA ARG A 372 -6.39 7.75 6.05
C ARG A 372 -5.33 6.65 5.91
N PRO A 373 -4.33 6.83 5.02
CA PRO A 373 -3.25 5.86 4.81
C PRO A 373 -2.47 5.53 6.08
N SER A 374 -2.28 6.52 6.96
CA SER A 374 -1.48 6.40 8.18
C SER A 374 -1.96 5.31 9.13
N VAL A 375 -3.24 4.93 9.08
CA VAL A 375 -3.85 3.87 9.91
C VAL A 375 -3.17 2.53 9.68
N PHE A 376 -2.76 2.25 8.44
CA PHE A 376 -2.13 0.99 8.06
C PHE A 376 -0.60 1.05 8.13
N MET A 377 -0.04 2.21 8.45
CA MET A 377 1.38 2.48 8.33
C MET A 377 2.04 2.35 9.70
N LYS A 378 3.17 1.62 9.75
CA LYS A 378 3.94 1.30 10.97
C LYS A 378 3.35 0.21 11.87
N LEU A 379 2.28 -0.48 11.45
CA LEU A 379 1.81 -1.67 12.13
C LEU A 379 2.76 -2.85 11.84
N ASN A 380 3.11 -3.61 12.88
CA ASN A 380 3.78 -4.90 12.70
C ASN A 380 2.79 -5.96 12.16
N ILE A 381 3.29 -7.13 11.76
CA ILE A 381 2.49 -8.18 11.11
C ILE A 381 1.29 -8.60 11.98
N ASP A 382 1.48 -8.77 13.30
CA ASP A 382 0.40 -9.19 14.19
C ASP A 382 -0.64 -8.08 14.42
N GLN A 383 -0.20 -6.84 14.53
CA GLN A 383 -1.09 -5.68 14.61
C GLN A 383 -1.92 -5.51 13.34
N LYS A 384 -1.32 -5.70 12.15
CA LYS A 384 -2.07 -5.70 10.88
C LYS A 384 -3.16 -6.77 10.89
N ARG A 385 -2.83 -8.00 11.30
CA ARG A 385 -3.78 -9.12 11.37
C ARG A 385 -4.95 -8.80 12.31
N ILE A 386 -4.67 -8.38 13.54
CA ILE A 386 -5.70 -8.01 14.52
C ILE A 386 -6.58 -6.88 13.99
N PHE A 387 -5.96 -5.87 13.39
CA PHE A 387 -6.67 -4.71 12.86
C PHE A 387 -7.61 -5.09 11.70
N LEU A 388 -7.14 -5.89 10.75
CA LEU A 388 -7.95 -6.35 9.62
C LEU A 388 -9.10 -7.27 10.07
N GLU A 389 -8.89 -8.13 11.06
CA GLU A 389 -9.96 -8.94 11.65
C GLU A 389 -11.01 -8.08 12.37
N LEU A 390 -10.59 -7.05 13.13
CA LEU A 390 -11.52 -6.10 13.74
C LEU A 390 -12.35 -5.36 12.68
N LEU A 391 -11.74 -4.91 11.58
CA LEU A 391 -12.47 -4.29 10.48
C LEU A 391 -13.50 -5.27 9.87
N ASN A 392 -13.12 -6.54 9.70
CA ASN A 392 -14.00 -7.57 9.14
C ASN A 392 -15.20 -7.85 10.05
N LEU A 393 -15.00 -7.85 11.37
CA LEU A 393 -16.08 -7.97 12.35
C LEU A 393 -17.01 -6.76 12.33
N VAL A 394 -16.46 -5.54 12.20
CA VAL A 394 -17.30 -4.34 12.28
C VAL A 394 -18.19 -4.18 11.05
N MET A 395 -17.70 -4.58 9.88
CA MET A 395 -18.53 -4.61 8.67
C MET A 395 -19.82 -5.45 8.85
N ASP A 396 -19.80 -6.45 9.73
CA ASP A 396 -20.94 -7.32 10.02
C ASP A 396 -21.86 -6.80 11.15
N THR A 397 -21.42 -5.80 11.92
CA THR A 397 -22.16 -5.34 13.11
C THR A 397 -22.88 -4.01 12.89
N LYS A 398 -23.93 -3.77 13.67
CA LYS A 398 -24.60 -2.46 13.75
C LYS A 398 -23.91 -1.50 14.74
N GLU A 399 -22.87 -1.95 15.44
CA GLU A 399 -22.23 -1.22 16.55
C GLU A 399 -21.11 -0.29 16.08
N ARG A 400 -21.49 0.73 15.29
CA ARG A 400 -20.55 1.69 14.71
C ARG A 400 -19.86 2.57 15.76
N ASP A 401 -20.60 3.01 16.78
CA ASP A 401 -20.11 3.97 17.78
C ASP A 401 -19.07 3.34 18.72
N ASN A 402 -19.19 2.05 19.00
CA ASN A 402 -18.21 1.29 19.78
C ASN A 402 -16.89 1.09 19.02
N LEU A 403 -16.91 1.04 17.68
CA LEU A 403 -15.68 0.98 16.88
C LEU A 403 -14.88 2.28 16.98
N PHE A 404 -15.53 3.42 16.81
CA PHE A 404 -14.83 4.71 16.84
C PHE A 404 -14.16 4.98 18.18
N SER A 405 -14.80 4.59 19.29
CA SER A 405 -14.18 4.71 20.62
C SER A 405 -12.97 3.79 20.81
N ILE A 406 -12.98 2.58 20.23
CA ILE A 406 -11.82 1.66 20.24
C ILE A 406 -10.71 2.19 19.33
N LEU A 407 -11.05 2.66 18.11
CA LEU A 407 -10.08 3.22 17.17
C LEU A 407 -9.40 4.46 17.74
N ASP A 408 -10.13 5.31 18.46
CA ASP A 408 -9.58 6.50 19.14
C ASP A 408 -8.50 6.16 20.18
N SER A 409 -8.64 5.02 20.85
CA SER A 409 -7.65 4.56 21.81
C SER A 409 -6.34 4.09 21.15
N VAL A 410 -6.37 3.81 19.84
CA VAL A 410 -5.25 3.27 19.06
C VAL A 410 -4.71 4.28 18.04
N ILE A 411 -5.56 5.19 17.54
CA ILE A 411 -5.30 6.10 16.42
C ILE A 411 -5.97 7.45 16.68
N ASP A 412 -5.19 8.53 16.66
CA ASP A 412 -5.69 9.90 16.79
C ASP A 412 -6.39 10.34 15.49
N LEU A 413 -7.72 10.12 15.41
CA LEU A 413 -8.56 10.49 14.26
C LEU A 413 -9.24 11.84 14.48
N SER A 414 -9.08 12.75 13.52
CA SER A 414 -9.78 14.04 13.52
C SER A 414 -11.29 13.88 13.37
N THR A 415 -12.07 14.89 13.78
CA THR A 415 -13.53 14.86 13.65
C THR A 415 -14.00 14.71 12.19
N ASP A 416 -13.28 15.32 11.25
CA ASP A 416 -13.53 15.17 9.80
C ASP A 416 -13.21 13.75 9.30
N ASP A 417 -12.10 13.16 9.73
CA ASP A 417 -11.74 11.78 9.36
C ASP A 417 -12.80 10.78 9.88
N ARG A 418 -13.35 11.01 11.08
CA ARG A 418 -14.43 10.17 11.65
C ARG A 418 -15.71 10.24 10.83
N ALA A 419 -16.15 11.46 10.47
CA ALA A 419 -17.34 11.65 9.67
C ALA A 419 -17.21 10.94 8.31
N LYS A 420 -16.04 11.06 7.67
CA LYS A 420 -15.72 10.34 6.43
C LYS A 420 -15.75 8.83 6.61
N PHE A 421 -15.16 8.33 7.69
CA PHE A 421 -15.13 6.89 7.95
C PHE A 421 -16.52 6.31 8.24
N ALA A 422 -17.37 7.04 8.98
CA ALA A 422 -18.74 6.64 9.24
C ALA A 422 -19.56 6.57 7.95
N LYS A 423 -19.41 7.58 7.08
CA LYS A 423 -20.04 7.61 5.75
C LYS A 423 -19.54 6.46 4.86
N LEU A 424 -18.26 6.11 4.92
CA LEU A 424 -17.72 4.95 4.19
C LEU A 424 -18.33 3.63 4.67
N LEU A 425 -18.45 3.42 5.98
CA LEU A 425 -19.09 2.23 6.56
C LEU A 425 -20.57 2.10 6.12
N GLU A 426 -21.29 3.21 6.08
CA GLU A 426 -22.67 3.26 5.58
C GLU A 426 -22.77 2.90 4.10
N THR A 427 -21.94 3.53 3.28
CA THR A 427 -21.91 3.33 1.84
C THR A 427 -21.50 1.90 1.49
N THR A 428 -20.50 1.36 2.19
CA THR A 428 -20.04 -0.03 2.04
C THR A 428 -21.15 -1.02 2.37
N ARG A 429 -21.86 -0.83 3.50
CA ARG A 429 -22.97 -1.71 3.88
C ARG A 429 -24.11 -1.66 2.88
N LEU A 430 -24.44 -0.47 2.36
CA LEU A 430 -25.43 -0.35 1.30
C LEU A 430 -25.01 -1.11 0.03
N LYS A 431 -23.75 -0.96 -0.42
CA LYS A 431 -23.18 -1.71 -1.55
C LYS A 431 -23.26 -3.22 -1.33
N GLN A 432 -22.98 -3.71 -0.13
CA GLN A 432 -23.12 -5.12 0.24
C GLN A 432 -24.56 -5.61 0.15
N VAL A 433 -25.52 -4.86 0.71
CA VAL A 433 -26.95 -5.19 0.64
C VAL A 433 -27.42 -5.25 -0.81
N VAL A 434 -27.03 -4.29 -1.65
CA VAL A 434 -27.37 -4.28 -3.08
C VAL A 434 -26.77 -5.49 -3.81
N SER A 435 -25.50 -5.80 -3.57
CA SER A 435 -24.83 -6.96 -4.18
C SER A 435 -25.47 -8.28 -3.77
N THR A 436 -25.86 -8.39 -2.49
CA THR A 436 -26.59 -9.53 -1.91
C THR A 436 -27.96 -9.71 -2.55
N ILE A 437 -28.70 -8.60 -2.76
CA ILE A 437 -29.98 -8.61 -3.47
C ILE A 437 -29.80 -9.13 -4.90
N ASN A 438 -28.78 -8.68 -5.61
CA ASN A 438 -28.52 -9.11 -6.99
C ASN A 438 -28.18 -10.62 -7.04
N LEU A 439 -27.30 -11.10 -6.15
CA LEU A 439 -27.01 -12.54 -6.05
C LEU A 439 -28.28 -13.37 -5.83
N ILE A 440 -29.18 -12.94 -4.95
CA ILE A 440 -30.43 -13.66 -4.69
C ILE A 440 -31.35 -13.62 -5.93
N LYS A 441 -31.43 -12.49 -6.64
CA LYS A 441 -32.20 -12.39 -7.88
C LYS A 441 -31.67 -13.33 -8.96
N ASP A 442 -30.37 -13.34 -9.19
CA ASP A 442 -29.74 -14.23 -10.17
C ASP A 442 -30.04 -15.70 -9.83
N ARG A 443 -29.98 -16.05 -8.54
CA ARG A 443 -30.33 -17.39 -8.07
C ARG A 443 -31.81 -17.72 -8.23
N ILE A 444 -32.72 -16.76 -8.06
CA ILE A 444 -34.14 -16.95 -8.36
C ILE A 444 -34.32 -17.25 -9.85
N MET A 445 -33.63 -16.52 -10.74
CA MET A 445 -33.66 -16.80 -12.18
C MET A 445 -33.15 -18.20 -12.51
N VAL A 446 -32.04 -18.63 -11.90
CA VAL A 446 -31.53 -20.02 -12.04
C VAL A 446 -32.57 -21.05 -11.60
N VAL A 447 -33.30 -20.81 -10.51
CA VAL A 447 -34.36 -21.70 -10.03
C VAL A 447 -35.54 -21.72 -11.00
N GLU A 448 -35.93 -20.58 -11.55
CA GLU A 448 -36.99 -20.49 -12.58
C GLU A 448 -36.62 -21.24 -13.85
N ASP A 449 -35.36 -21.16 -14.29
CA ASP A 449 -34.87 -21.89 -15.45
C ASP A 449 -34.76 -23.39 -15.16
N LEU A 450 -34.26 -23.77 -13.98
CA LEU A 450 -34.25 -25.16 -13.55
C LEU A 450 -35.66 -25.76 -13.49
N LYS A 451 -36.67 -25.00 -13.03
CA LYS A 451 -38.08 -25.41 -13.08
C LYS A 451 -38.53 -25.75 -14.50
N LYS A 452 -38.18 -24.91 -15.48
CA LYS A 452 -38.52 -25.18 -16.90
C LYS A 452 -37.88 -26.49 -17.35
N VAL A 453 -36.59 -26.68 -17.06
CA VAL A 453 -35.86 -27.90 -17.44
C VAL A 453 -36.45 -29.16 -16.77
N LEU A 454 -36.91 -29.06 -15.53
CA LEU A 454 -37.46 -30.19 -14.77
C LEU A 454 -38.90 -30.54 -15.17
N PHE A 455 -39.76 -29.54 -15.44
CA PHE A 455 -41.20 -29.74 -15.60
C PHE A 455 -41.71 -29.61 -17.05
N ASP A 456 -40.95 -28.99 -17.95
CA ASP A 456 -41.26 -29.02 -19.38
C ASP A 456 -40.63 -30.27 -20.02
N HIS A 457 -41.36 -31.38 -19.94
CA HIS A 457 -40.94 -32.65 -20.56
C HIS A 457 -40.79 -32.57 -22.08
N GLY A 458 -41.30 -31.52 -22.74
CA GLY A 458 -41.08 -31.25 -24.16
C GLY A 458 -39.62 -30.96 -24.50
N LEU A 459 -38.85 -30.45 -23.54
CA LEU A 459 -37.42 -30.15 -23.70
C LEU A 459 -36.53 -31.40 -23.74
N LYS A 460 -37.05 -32.57 -23.32
CA LYS A 460 -36.31 -33.85 -23.25
C LYS A 460 -34.94 -33.70 -22.59
N ALA A 461 -34.87 -32.95 -21.50
CA ALA A 461 -33.63 -32.71 -20.79
C ALA A 461 -33.06 -34.06 -20.27
N GLY A 462 -31.78 -34.34 -20.51
CA GLY A 462 -31.08 -35.51 -20.00
C GLY A 462 -30.56 -35.31 -18.56
N GLU A 463 -30.34 -36.43 -17.86
CA GLU A 463 -29.83 -36.47 -16.48
C GLU A 463 -28.41 -35.89 -16.39
N VAL A 464 -27.47 -36.61 -16.99
CA VAL A 464 -26.04 -36.31 -17.14
C VAL A 464 -25.84 -34.99 -17.91
N LYS A 465 -26.28 -34.95 -19.17
CA LYS A 465 -25.95 -33.84 -20.10
C LYS A 465 -26.47 -32.47 -19.70
N HIS A 466 -27.54 -32.38 -18.90
CA HIS A 466 -28.17 -31.10 -18.59
C HIS A 466 -28.39 -30.90 -17.10
N LEU A 467 -29.12 -31.80 -16.42
CA LEU A 467 -29.51 -31.59 -15.02
C LEU A 467 -28.31 -31.60 -14.09
N GLN A 468 -27.43 -32.59 -14.20
CA GLN A 468 -26.22 -32.67 -13.38
C GLN A 468 -25.32 -31.44 -13.62
N GLN A 469 -25.07 -31.05 -14.88
CA GLN A 469 -24.28 -29.85 -15.19
C GLN A 469 -24.83 -28.56 -14.55
N ILE A 470 -26.14 -28.35 -14.59
CA ILE A 470 -26.78 -27.19 -13.95
C ILE A 470 -26.58 -27.25 -12.43
N ILE A 471 -26.84 -28.42 -11.82
CA ILE A 471 -26.73 -28.62 -10.38
C ILE A 471 -25.29 -28.46 -9.88
N VAL A 472 -24.29 -28.93 -10.63
CA VAL A 472 -22.87 -28.84 -10.25
C VAL A 472 -22.41 -27.38 -10.18
N ASN A 473 -22.87 -26.55 -11.12
CA ASN A 473 -22.59 -25.11 -11.11
C ASN A 473 -23.42 -24.35 -10.07
N HIS A 474 -24.48 -24.97 -9.53
CA HIS A 474 -25.45 -24.36 -8.62
C HIS A 474 -25.74 -25.22 -7.39
N TYR A 475 -24.71 -25.88 -6.84
CA TYR A 475 -24.85 -26.83 -5.74
C TYR A 475 -25.45 -26.22 -4.46
N TRP A 476 -25.42 -24.89 -4.33
CA TRP A 476 -26.07 -24.12 -3.27
C TRP A 476 -27.59 -24.38 -3.17
N ILE A 477 -28.21 -24.94 -4.22
CA ILE A 477 -29.58 -25.47 -4.23
C ILE A 477 -29.82 -26.43 -3.06
N PHE A 478 -28.82 -27.23 -2.68
CA PHE A 478 -28.95 -28.21 -1.61
C PHE A 478 -28.53 -27.69 -0.22
N GLY A 479 -27.94 -26.50 -0.15
CA GLY A 479 -27.53 -25.85 1.08
C GLY A 479 -26.38 -24.87 0.86
N GLU A 480 -26.43 -23.73 1.53
CA GLU A 480 -25.37 -22.70 1.45
C GLU A 480 -24.14 -23.07 2.26
N GLU A 481 -24.29 -23.95 3.26
CA GLU A 481 -23.20 -24.37 4.15
C GLU A 481 -22.19 -25.33 3.49
N TYR A 482 -22.48 -25.79 2.28
CA TYR A 482 -21.70 -26.81 1.59
C TYR A 482 -20.71 -26.21 0.59
N ASN A 483 -19.58 -26.90 0.43
CA ASN A 483 -18.63 -26.74 -0.66
C ASN A 483 -18.65 -27.99 -1.54
N LEU A 484 -18.41 -27.80 -2.84
CA LEU A 484 -18.34 -28.91 -3.78
C LEU A 484 -17.07 -29.73 -3.58
N VAL A 485 -17.21 -31.00 -3.20
CA VAL A 485 -16.08 -31.95 -3.13
C VAL A 485 -15.87 -32.53 -4.51
N CYS A 486 -16.88 -33.18 -5.09
CA CYS A 486 -16.82 -33.81 -6.40
C CYS A 486 -18.20 -33.80 -7.06
N ALA A 487 -18.21 -33.90 -8.38
CA ALA A 487 -19.38 -33.97 -9.24
C ALA A 487 -19.02 -34.90 -10.40
N GLU A 488 -19.98 -35.71 -10.88
CA GLU A 488 -20.00 -36.54 -12.11
C GLU A 488 -18.68 -37.23 -12.54
N GLU A 489 -18.73 -38.52 -12.89
CA GLU A 489 -17.57 -39.33 -13.34
C GLU A 489 -16.45 -39.56 -12.28
N VAL A 490 -16.63 -39.08 -11.05
CA VAL A 490 -15.66 -39.27 -9.95
C VAL A 490 -16.01 -40.51 -9.12
N LYS A 491 -15.15 -41.52 -9.20
CA LYS A 491 -15.27 -42.78 -8.44
C LYS A 491 -15.10 -42.51 -6.94
N PHE A 492 -15.72 -43.33 -6.09
CA PHE A 492 -15.57 -43.27 -4.62
C PHE A 492 -14.11 -43.09 -4.15
N THR A 493 -13.15 -43.75 -4.81
CA THR A 493 -11.72 -43.62 -4.50
C THR A 493 -11.16 -42.22 -4.74
N GLN A 494 -11.57 -41.54 -5.81
CA GLN A 494 -11.13 -40.18 -6.14
C GLN A 494 -11.87 -39.15 -5.29
N ALA A 495 -13.15 -39.40 -4.99
CA ALA A 495 -13.94 -38.61 -4.06
C ALA A 495 -13.30 -38.59 -2.66
N LEU A 496 -12.79 -39.75 -2.20
CA LEU A 496 -12.07 -39.89 -0.93
C LEU A 496 -10.77 -39.09 -0.91
N GLU A 497 -9.95 -39.17 -1.96
CA GLU A 497 -8.71 -38.40 -2.09
C GLU A 497 -8.99 -36.88 -1.98
N LYS A 498 -9.99 -36.39 -2.72
CA LYS A 498 -10.33 -34.96 -2.72
C LYS A 498 -10.97 -34.49 -1.41
N TYR A 499 -11.81 -35.30 -0.79
CA TYR A 499 -12.41 -35.02 0.53
C TYR A 499 -11.32 -34.86 1.62
N ARG A 500 -10.37 -35.80 1.68
CA ARG A 500 -9.28 -35.77 2.66
C ARG A 500 -8.32 -34.62 2.44
N TYR A 501 -8.05 -34.26 1.18
CA TYR A 501 -7.28 -33.06 0.88
C TYR A 501 -7.99 -31.80 1.39
N LEU A 502 -9.29 -31.65 1.10
CA LEU A 502 -10.07 -30.46 1.50
C LEU A 502 -10.22 -30.30 3.02
N LEU A 503 -10.32 -31.40 3.77
CA LEU A 503 -10.47 -31.34 5.23
C LEU A 503 -9.16 -31.38 6.01
N LEU A 504 -8.20 -32.19 5.56
CA LEU A 504 -7.01 -32.56 6.34
C LEU A 504 -5.69 -32.20 5.64
N GLY A 505 -5.71 -31.77 4.37
CA GLY A 505 -4.49 -31.50 3.58
C GLY A 505 -3.68 -32.76 3.27
N ILE A 506 -4.30 -33.95 3.32
CA ILE A 506 -3.62 -35.24 3.13
C ILE A 506 -3.76 -35.68 1.67
N GLU A 507 -2.64 -35.90 0.98
CA GLU A 507 -2.59 -36.38 -0.43
C GLU A 507 -2.46 -37.91 -0.56
N LYS A 508 -2.42 -38.64 0.56
CA LYS A 508 -2.14 -40.08 0.56
C LYS A 508 -3.34 -40.87 0.02
N LYS A 509 -3.08 -41.70 -0.99
CA LYS A 509 -4.07 -42.63 -1.56
C LYS A 509 -4.39 -43.76 -0.60
N GLU A 510 -5.68 -44.09 -0.47
CA GLU A 510 -6.18 -45.16 0.38
C GLU A 510 -6.97 -46.18 -0.44
N TYR A 511 -6.83 -47.46 -0.10
CA TYR A 511 -7.53 -48.54 -0.77
C TYR A 511 -8.91 -48.76 -0.15
N ILE A 512 -9.96 -48.66 -0.95
CA ILE A 512 -11.34 -48.95 -0.53
C ILE A 512 -11.64 -50.43 -0.80
N GLU A 513 -11.92 -51.20 0.26
CA GLU A 513 -12.27 -52.62 0.18
C GLU A 513 -13.80 -52.80 0.15
N HIS A 514 -14.43 -52.41 -0.97
CA HIS A 514 -15.87 -52.57 -1.20
C HIS A 514 -16.15 -53.00 -2.65
N PRO A 515 -17.12 -53.90 -2.92
CA PRO A 515 -17.47 -54.33 -4.28
C PRO A 515 -17.84 -53.16 -5.21
N ASP A 516 -18.43 -52.11 -4.64
CA ASP A 516 -18.92 -50.92 -5.35
C ASP A 516 -17.95 -49.73 -5.39
N LYS A 517 -16.67 -49.92 -5.04
CA LYS A 517 -15.65 -48.84 -4.98
C LYS A 517 -15.44 -48.03 -6.27
N TYR A 518 -15.96 -48.51 -7.41
CA TYR A 518 -15.90 -47.84 -8.71
C TYR A 518 -17.24 -47.26 -9.17
N LYS A 519 -18.30 -47.32 -8.36
CA LYS A 519 -19.54 -46.59 -8.62
C LYS A 519 -19.27 -45.07 -8.55
N GLU A 520 -20.09 -44.34 -9.29
CA GLU A 520 -20.00 -42.89 -9.46
C GLU A 520 -21.19 -42.25 -8.77
N MET A 521 -20.95 -41.20 -7.99
CA MET A 521 -22.00 -40.43 -7.33
C MET A 521 -22.28 -39.18 -8.16
N ASP A 522 -23.55 -38.81 -8.30
CA ASP A 522 -23.91 -37.63 -9.09
C ASP A 522 -23.36 -36.34 -8.46
N LEU A 523 -23.52 -36.18 -7.14
CA LEU A 523 -23.00 -35.01 -6.42
C LEU A 523 -22.50 -35.37 -5.02
N PHE A 524 -21.30 -34.88 -4.68
CA PHE A 524 -20.73 -34.97 -3.34
C PHE A 524 -20.34 -33.59 -2.80
N LEU A 525 -20.97 -33.21 -1.70
CA LEU A 525 -20.78 -31.94 -1.02
C LEU A 525 -20.28 -32.15 0.41
N THR A 526 -19.43 -31.25 0.89
CA THR A 526 -18.97 -31.22 2.28
C THR A 526 -19.03 -29.81 2.85
N GLY A 527 -19.43 -29.68 4.09
CA GLY A 527 -19.44 -28.45 4.87
C GLY A 527 -18.93 -28.70 6.28
N LYS A 528 -18.97 -27.67 7.12
CA LYS A 528 -18.64 -27.78 8.54
C LYS A 528 -19.82 -27.34 9.39
N ASP A 529 -20.11 -28.10 10.44
CA ASP A 529 -21.05 -27.67 11.46
C ASP A 529 -20.46 -26.53 12.29
N PHE A 530 -21.23 -25.47 12.51
CA PHE A 530 -20.79 -24.29 13.23
C PHE A 530 -20.62 -24.52 14.73
N GLN A 531 -21.35 -25.47 15.32
CA GLN A 531 -21.29 -25.72 16.77
C GLN A 531 -20.07 -26.54 17.19
N TYR A 532 -19.71 -27.56 16.40
CA TYR A 532 -18.65 -28.51 16.77
C TYR A 532 -17.46 -28.52 15.79
N ASN A 533 -17.49 -27.66 14.76
CA ASN A 533 -16.51 -27.64 13.66
C ASN A 533 -16.32 -29.01 13.01
N SER A 534 -17.38 -29.83 13.03
CA SER A 534 -17.34 -31.20 12.57
C SER A 534 -17.77 -31.29 11.10
N PRO A 535 -17.26 -32.25 10.32
CA PRO A 535 -17.63 -32.38 8.92
C PRO A 535 -19.11 -32.77 8.75
N LYS A 536 -19.79 -32.07 7.84
CA LYS A 536 -21.18 -32.35 7.45
C LYS A 536 -21.21 -32.63 5.95
N ASN A 537 -21.50 -33.87 5.61
CA ASN A 537 -21.39 -34.40 4.26
C ASN A 537 -22.76 -34.65 3.65
N LEU A 538 -22.86 -34.42 2.34
CA LEU A 538 -24.09 -34.62 1.58
C LEU A 538 -23.77 -35.29 0.25
N VAL A 539 -24.37 -36.45 0.03
CA VAL A 539 -24.39 -37.15 -1.27
C VAL A 539 -25.78 -37.02 -1.86
N VAL A 540 -25.87 -36.61 -3.13
CA VAL A 540 -27.14 -36.48 -3.84
C VAL A 540 -27.14 -37.42 -5.03
N GLU A 541 -28.20 -38.21 -5.17
CA GLU A 541 -28.52 -39.00 -6.34
C GLU A 541 -29.70 -38.33 -7.07
N ILE A 542 -29.51 -38.01 -8.34
CA ILE A 542 -30.41 -37.20 -9.14
C ILE A 542 -31.04 -38.06 -10.23
N LYS A 543 -32.36 -38.25 -10.17
CA LYS A 543 -33.10 -38.91 -11.24
C LYS A 543 -33.83 -37.92 -12.13
N ASN A 544 -33.68 -38.13 -13.43
CA ASN A 544 -34.30 -37.29 -14.45
C ASN A 544 -35.83 -37.46 -14.49
N PRO A 545 -36.60 -36.38 -14.31
CA PRO A 545 -38.06 -36.40 -14.37
C PRO A 545 -38.67 -36.99 -15.65
N THR A 546 -37.98 -36.84 -16.78
CA THR A 546 -38.47 -37.25 -18.10
C THR A 546 -38.34 -38.76 -18.32
N ASN A 547 -37.26 -39.37 -17.79
CA ASN A 547 -36.98 -40.80 -17.98
C ASN A 547 -37.48 -41.65 -16.79
N ILE A 548 -37.47 -41.08 -15.59
CA ILE A 548 -37.87 -41.71 -14.34
C ILE A 548 -38.96 -40.84 -13.72
N SER A 549 -40.21 -41.12 -14.08
CA SER A 549 -41.37 -40.35 -13.61
C SER A 549 -41.71 -40.62 -12.14
N LYS A 550 -41.33 -41.79 -11.61
CA LYS A 550 -41.52 -42.18 -10.21
C LYS A 550 -40.27 -42.88 -9.69
N LEU A 551 -39.79 -42.43 -8.54
CA LEU A 551 -38.77 -43.12 -7.76
C LEU A 551 -39.36 -44.40 -7.16
N THR A 552 -38.65 -45.50 -7.31
CA THR A 552 -39.04 -46.81 -6.79
C THR A 552 -37.97 -47.33 -5.82
N TYR A 553 -38.21 -48.52 -5.26
CA TYR A 553 -37.21 -49.17 -4.41
C TYR A 553 -35.87 -49.39 -5.13
N LYS A 554 -35.83 -49.50 -6.46
CA LYS A 554 -34.59 -49.66 -7.22
C LYS A 554 -33.64 -48.47 -7.05
N GLU A 555 -34.16 -47.25 -7.19
CA GLU A 555 -33.36 -46.04 -7.03
C GLU A 555 -33.01 -45.79 -5.56
N PHE A 556 -33.90 -46.17 -4.64
CA PHE A 556 -33.63 -46.13 -3.22
C PHE A 556 -32.51 -47.11 -2.81
N ASP A 557 -32.54 -48.33 -3.32
CA ASP A 557 -31.50 -49.33 -3.11
C ASP A 557 -30.13 -48.82 -3.60
N GLN A 558 -30.09 -48.12 -4.75
CA GLN A 558 -28.86 -47.50 -5.25
C GLN A 558 -28.23 -46.52 -4.25
N ILE A 559 -29.02 -45.63 -3.64
CA ILE A 559 -28.48 -44.67 -2.66
C ILE A 559 -28.14 -45.34 -1.32
N GLN A 560 -28.82 -46.43 -0.95
CA GLN A 560 -28.44 -47.26 0.21
C GLN A 560 -27.07 -47.91 0.00
N HIS A 561 -26.77 -48.40 -1.21
CA HIS A 561 -25.43 -48.92 -1.50
C HIS A 561 -24.34 -47.85 -1.33
N TYR A 562 -24.61 -46.58 -1.65
CA TYR A 562 -23.66 -45.50 -1.40
C TYR A 562 -23.46 -45.23 0.08
N GLU A 563 -24.55 -45.24 0.85
CA GLU A 563 -24.51 -45.18 2.32
C GLU A 563 -23.63 -46.30 2.88
N ASP A 564 -23.83 -47.54 2.43
CA ASP A 564 -23.09 -48.71 2.89
C ASP A 564 -21.59 -48.61 2.55
N VAL A 565 -21.24 -48.21 1.33
CA VAL A 565 -19.83 -47.99 0.92
C VAL A 565 -19.16 -46.99 1.87
N ILE A 566 -19.80 -45.85 2.14
CA ILE A 566 -19.20 -44.76 2.92
C ILE A 566 -19.09 -45.16 4.39
N ILE A 567 -20.14 -45.71 4.99
CA ILE A 567 -20.15 -46.06 6.42
C ILE A 567 -19.16 -47.18 6.74
N HIS A 568 -18.98 -48.15 5.84
CA HIS A 568 -18.07 -49.27 6.04
C HIS A 568 -16.63 -49.02 5.56
N THR A 569 -16.33 -47.83 5.03
CA THR A 569 -14.97 -47.44 4.66
C THR A 569 -14.31 -46.71 5.82
N ASP A 570 -13.26 -47.28 6.42
CA ASP A 570 -12.56 -46.71 7.58
C ASP A 570 -12.12 -45.26 7.40
N ALA A 571 -11.81 -44.86 6.17
CA ALA A 571 -11.39 -43.50 5.81
C ALA A 571 -12.49 -42.42 5.95
N PHE A 572 -13.76 -42.81 6.09
CA PHE A 572 -14.93 -41.94 6.32
C PHE A 572 -15.57 -42.18 7.71
N ASN A 573 -14.85 -42.85 8.63
CA ASN A 573 -15.39 -43.40 9.88
C ASN A 573 -15.02 -42.59 11.14
N ASP A 574 -14.83 -41.26 11.05
CA ASP A 574 -14.68 -40.41 12.24
C ASP A 574 -16.05 -40.17 12.89
N ASN A 575 -16.15 -40.41 14.20
CA ASN A 575 -17.38 -40.30 14.99
C ASN A 575 -17.99 -38.88 15.00
N ARG A 576 -17.25 -37.86 14.57
CA ARG A 576 -17.71 -36.47 14.48
C ARG A 576 -18.38 -36.17 13.14
N GLU A 577 -18.19 -37.00 12.13
CA GLU A 577 -18.75 -36.77 10.80
C GLU A 577 -20.23 -37.13 10.73
N SER A 578 -20.98 -36.33 9.98
CA SER A 578 -22.39 -36.59 9.71
C SER A 578 -22.64 -36.71 8.21
N TRP A 579 -23.38 -37.74 7.81
CA TRP A 579 -23.63 -38.07 6.42
C TRP A 579 -25.12 -37.96 6.10
N ASN A 580 -25.47 -37.13 5.12
CA ASN A 580 -26.80 -37.07 4.56
C ASN A 580 -26.77 -37.58 3.13
N PHE A 581 -27.80 -38.31 2.75
CA PHE A 581 -28.00 -38.85 1.42
C PHE A 581 -29.36 -38.37 0.93
N ILE A 582 -29.43 -37.79 -0.26
CA ILE A 582 -30.68 -37.31 -0.86
C ILE A 582 -30.88 -38.01 -2.19
N LEU A 583 -31.95 -38.80 -2.30
CA LEU A 583 -32.48 -39.26 -3.57
C LEU A 583 -33.55 -38.28 -4.03
N VAL A 584 -33.35 -37.65 -5.20
CA VAL A 584 -34.30 -36.69 -5.76
C VAL A 584 -34.85 -37.12 -7.12
N GLY A 585 -36.16 -36.97 -7.32
CA GLY A 585 -36.84 -37.29 -8.56
C GLY A 585 -38.16 -36.53 -8.72
N GLN A 586 -38.94 -36.87 -9.75
CA GLN A 586 -40.20 -36.17 -10.05
C GLN A 586 -41.31 -36.50 -9.05
N ASP A 587 -41.55 -37.78 -8.82
CA ASP A 587 -42.56 -38.28 -7.89
C ASP A 587 -42.06 -39.58 -7.24
N ILE A 588 -42.79 -40.09 -6.25
CA ILE A 588 -42.44 -41.28 -5.47
C ILE A 588 -43.58 -42.29 -5.65
N ASP A 589 -43.25 -43.56 -5.90
CA ASP A 589 -44.27 -44.61 -5.96
C ASP A 589 -44.89 -44.90 -4.58
N ASP A 590 -46.07 -45.53 -4.56
CA ASP A 590 -46.81 -45.75 -3.31
C ASP A 590 -46.05 -46.67 -2.34
N HIS A 591 -45.28 -47.62 -2.89
CA HIS A 591 -44.50 -48.56 -2.11
C HIS A 591 -43.37 -47.87 -1.35
N LEU A 592 -42.50 -47.14 -2.05
CA LEU A 592 -41.40 -46.38 -1.44
C LEU A 592 -41.94 -45.27 -0.52
N TYR A 593 -43.01 -44.59 -0.92
CA TYR A 593 -43.64 -43.56 -0.09
C TYR A 593 -44.17 -44.11 1.24
N SER A 594 -44.66 -45.35 1.26
CA SER A 594 -45.11 -46.02 2.49
C SER A 594 -43.95 -46.35 3.46
N MET A 595 -42.73 -46.50 2.94
CA MET A 595 -41.53 -46.83 3.73
C MET A 595 -40.87 -45.61 4.39
N LEU A 596 -41.29 -44.38 4.04
CA LEU A 596 -40.73 -43.16 4.64
C LEU A 596 -41.07 -43.07 6.14
N LYS A 597 -40.03 -42.99 6.98
CA LYS A 597 -40.16 -42.73 8.43
C LYS A 597 -40.79 -41.38 8.73
N ASN A 598 -40.49 -40.35 7.92
CA ASN A 598 -41.11 -39.04 8.04
C ASN A 598 -41.45 -38.46 6.66
N LYS A 599 -42.74 -38.51 6.31
CA LYS A 599 -43.28 -38.04 5.03
C LYS A 599 -43.15 -36.53 4.82
N LYS A 600 -43.07 -35.73 5.90
CA LYS A 600 -42.93 -34.27 5.79
C LYS A 600 -41.51 -33.85 5.41
N THR A 601 -40.51 -34.58 5.91
CA THR A 601 -39.09 -34.27 5.63
C THR A 601 -38.51 -35.12 4.50
N GLY A 602 -39.20 -36.19 4.10
CA GLY A 602 -38.71 -37.20 3.16
C GLY A 602 -37.78 -38.23 3.80
N LEU A 603 -37.65 -38.27 5.14
CA LEU A 603 -36.71 -39.17 5.81
C LEU A 603 -37.14 -40.63 5.63
N ALA A 604 -36.27 -41.44 5.03
CA ALA A 604 -36.47 -42.87 4.77
C ALA A 604 -35.66 -43.74 5.73
N SER A 605 -34.37 -43.44 5.89
CA SER A 605 -33.46 -44.16 6.80
C SER A 605 -32.76 -43.20 7.75
N MET A 606 -32.44 -43.67 8.95
CA MET A 606 -31.71 -42.93 9.96
C MET A 606 -30.93 -43.90 10.84
N SER A 607 -29.62 -43.69 10.92
CA SER A 607 -28.69 -44.30 11.86
C SER A 607 -28.09 -43.21 12.78
N GLU A 608 -27.11 -43.56 13.63
CA GLU A 608 -26.41 -42.58 14.46
C GLU A 608 -25.64 -41.53 13.64
N ARG A 609 -25.14 -41.90 12.45
CA ARG A 609 -24.23 -41.05 11.65
C ARG A 609 -24.75 -40.72 10.26
N SER A 610 -25.75 -41.45 9.77
CA SER A 610 -26.28 -41.31 8.42
C SER A 610 -27.78 -41.10 8.39
N ARG A 611 -28.25 -40.34 7.40
CA ARG A 611 -29.68 -40.14 7.12
C ARG A 611 -29.90 -40.18 5.62
N ILE A 612 -30.87 -40.98 5.17
CA ILE A 612 -31.32 -40.99 3.78
C ILE A 612 -32.67 -40.27 3.69
N TYR A 613 -32.76 -39.32 2.77
CA TYR A 613 -33.96 -38.60 2.41
C TYR A 613 -34.35 -38.92 0.96
N VAL A 614 -35.64 -39.12 0.73
CA VAL A 614 -36.24 -39.21 -0.60
C VAL A 614 -37.09 -37.96 -0.79
N LYS A 615 -36.76 -37.15 -1.80
CA LYS A 615 -37.41 -35.86 -2.05
C LYS A 615 -37.91 -35.75 -3.48
N ARG A 616 -38.98 -34.96 -3.65
CA ARG A 616 -39.41 -34.51 -4.98
C ARG A 616 -38.67 -33.24 -5.37
N TRP A 617 -38.43 -33.05 -6.66
CA TRP A 617 -37.90 -31.79 -7.19
C TRP A 617 -38.76 -30.58 -6.79
N SER A 618 -40.08 -30.73 -6.75
CA SER A 618 -41.00 -29.69 -6.28
C SER A 618 -40.73 -29.25 -4.84
N GLU A 619 -40.32 -30.17 -3.96
CA GLU A 619 -40.05 -29.87 -2.55
C GLU A 619 -38.77 -29.04 -2.41
N ILE A 620 -37.70 -29.46 -3.09
CA ILE A 620 -36.41 -28.75 -3.08
C ILE A 620 -36.57 -27.34 -3.65
N ILE A 621 -37.24 -27.23 -4.79
CA ILE A 621 -37.43 -25.95 -5.47
C ILE A 621 -38.28 -24.99 -4.61
N ASN A 622 -39.39 -25.46 -4.05
CA ASN A 622 -40.24 -24.64 -3.20
C ASN A 622 -39.48 -24.15 -1.96
N ASP A 623 -38.70 -25.01 -1.30
CA ASP A 623 -37.89 -24.65 -0.13
C ASP A 623 -36.91 -23.49 -0.45
N ILE A 624 -36.27 -23.53 -1.63
CA ILE A 624 -35.34 -22.49 -2.08
C ILE A 624 -36.09 -21.18 -2.36
N GLU A 625 -37.22 -21.23 -3.07
CA GLU A 625 -38.00 -20.04 -3.39
C GLU A 625 -38.52 -19.34 -2.13
N PHE A 626 -39.03 -20.10 -1.16
CA PHE A 626 -39.47 -19.54 0.11
C PHE A 626 -38.32 -18.85 0.84
N ARG A 627 -37.16 -19.51 0.92
CA ARG A 627 -35.97 -18.97 1.58
C ARG A 627 -35.45 -17.70 0.88
N HIS A 628 -35.30 -17.74 -0.44
CA HIS A 628 -34.79 -16.60 -1.22
C HIS A 628 -35.76 -15.42 -1.22
N LYS A 629 -37.07 -15.66 -1.35
CA LYS A 629 -38.08 -14.61 -1.26
C LYS A 629 -38.05 -13.94 0.12
N TYR A 630 -38.01 -14.73 1.19
CA TYR A 630 -37.91 -14.20 2.55
C TYR A 630 -36.66 -13.34 2.76
N LEU A 631 -35.50 -13.79 2.28
CA LEU A 631 -34.25 -13.02 2.36
C LEU A 631 -34.33 -11.73 1.53
N LEU A 632 -34.84 -11.81 0.30
CA LEU A 632 -35.00 -10.67 -0.58
C LEU A 632 -35.91 -9.60 0.03
N ASP A 633 -37.03 -9.99 0.63
CA ASP A 633 -37.95 -9.06 1.28
C ASP A 633 -37.30 -8.37 2.48
N LYS A 634 -36.55 -9.11 3.31
CA LYS A 634 -35.77 -8.52 4.41
C LYS A 634 -34.69 -7.54 3.93
N LEU A 635 -33.94 -7.91 2.89
CA LEU A 635 -32.87 -7.07 2.36
C LEU A 635 -33.39 -5.81 1.69
N LYS A 636 -34.58 -5.86 1.05
CA LYS A 636 -35.25 -4.67 0.52
C LYS A 636 -35.60 -3.67 1.62
N ILE A 637 -36.14 -4.16 2.75
CA ILE A 637 -36.43 -3.33 3.93
C ILE A 637 -35.13 -2.71 4.47
N GLU A 638 -34.07 -3.51 4.60
CA GLU A 638 -32.77 -3.01 5.05
C GLU A 638 -32.17 -1.97 4.10
N ARG A 639 -32.29 -2.18 2.78
CA ARG A 639 -31.89 -1.21 1.76
C ARG A 639 -32.65 0.10 1.91
N GLU A 640 -33.97 0.04 2.09
CA GLU A 640 -34.81 1.22 2.30
C GLU A 640 -34.35 2.03 3.53
N HIS A 641 -34.10 1.34 4.65
CA HIS A 641 -33.54 1.98 5.85
C HIS A 641 -32.18 2.64 5.63
N LEU A 642 -31.28 2.01 4.87
CA LEU A 642 -29.94 2.54 4.56
C LEU A 642 -29.97 3.64 3.48
N SER A 643 -31.04 3.72 2.68
CA SER A 643 -31.14 4.63 1.52
C SER A 643 -31.69 6.03 1.83
N ASN A 644 -31.90 6.38 3.11
CA ASN A 644 -32.46 7.69 3.46
C ASN A 644 -31.45 8.85 3.23
N ALA A 645 -31.83 9.70 2.27
CA ALA A 645 -31.53 11.12 2.01
C ALA A 645 -30.23 11.63 1.33
N GLU A 646 -29.10 10.90 1.21
CA GLU A 646 -27.89 11.52 0.59
C GLU A 646 -27.18 10.76 -0.55
N ASN A 647 -27.51 9.49 -0.85
CA ASN A 647 -26.67 8.64 -1.73
C ASN A 647 -27.28 8.29 -3.11
N LEU A 648 -28.37 8.95 -3.54
CA LEU A 648 -29.08 8.62 -4.78
C LEU A 648 -28.28 8.83 -6.08
N PRO A 649 -27.46 9.90 -6.25
CA PRO A 649 -26.76 10.16 -7.50
C PRO A 649 -25.59 9.20 -7.79
N GLU A 650 -24.84 8.78 -6.77
CA GLU A 650 -23.75 7.79 -6.92
C GLU A 650 -24.29 6.40 -7.27
N LEU A 651 -25.46 6.06 -6.72
CA LEU A 651 -26.17 4.81 -6.97
C LEU A 651 -26.67 4.67 -8.42
N MET A 652 -27.18 5.76 -9.01
CA MET A 652 -27.67 5.72 -10.40
C MET A 652 -26.55 5.47 -11.41
N ASN A 653 -25.34 5.96 -11.14
CA ASN A 653 -24.18 5.75 -12.01
C ASN A 653 -23.64 4.31 -11.96
N GLU A 654 -23.77 3.60 -10.83
CA GLU A 654 -23.38 2.18 -10.74
C GLU A 654 -24.44 1.25 -11.35
N LEU A 655 -25.74 1.57 -11.20
CA LEU A 655 -26.83 0.82 -11.83
C LEU A 655 -26.80 0.92 -13.37
N GLN A 656 -26.32 2.04 -13.93
CA GLN A 656 -26.15 2.21 -15.37
C GLN A 656 -24.91 1.51 -15.96
N LYS A 657 -23.96 1.06 -15.13
CA LYS A 657 -22.75 0.36 -15.60
C LYS A 657 -22.91 -1.16 -15.73
N ASN A 658 -23.97 -1.72 -15.15
CA ASN A 658 -24.29 -3.13 -15.28
C ASN A 658 -25.38 -3.29 -16.35
N ASP A 659 -24.95 -3.54 -17.58
CA ASP A 659 -25.83 -3.78 -18.73
C ASP A 659 -26.81 -4.94 -18.46
N ALA A 660 -28.04 -4.55 -18.16
CA ALA A 660 -29.24 -5.25 -18.58
C ALA A 660 -30.11 -4.26 -19.38
N ALA A 661 -29.50 -3.58 -20.35
CA ALA A 661 -30.24 -3.00 -21.45
C ALA A 661 -30.50 -4.13 -22.46
N MET A 662 -31.78 -4.45 -22.60
CA MET A 662 -32.29 -5.44 -23.54
C MET A 662 -31.68 -5.29 -24.95
N SER A 663 -31.22 -6.41 -25.51
CA SER A 663 -31.49 -6.76 -26.91
C SER A 663 -32.24 -8.09 -26.95
#